data_AF-A0A0K6FV57-F1
#
_entry.id   AF-A0A0K6FV57-F1
#
_cell.length_a   1.000
_cell.length_b   1.000
_cell.length_c   1.000
_cell.angle_alpha   90.00
_cell.angle_beta   90.00
_cell.angle_gamma   90.00
#
_symmetry.space_group_name_H-M   'P 1'
#
loop_
_entity.id
_entity.type
_entity.pdbx_description
1 polymer ?
#
loop_
_entity_poly.entity_id
_entity_poly.type
_entity_poly.pdbx_seq_one_letter_code
_entity_poly.pdbx_strand_id
1 'polypeptide(L)'
;MSNDSKRDSKLPAYFTKDPDVTEPELVAKRREQWRHFSRDPYKPAREDEKSSQPAAQVPEAQKQEPKGYSRLLKHPGSGWTLLFYDLAWTATFATLAQNGSFIEPLDALSYFGFFAAMMWLWASQTLYSVHFYTNDWFHLTSIFLQMILFGLLAATTKGYHLTNYISRSPGSTTLNSNSDELSDADELQRFNAEKTDQFSARAMATAFALTRFLHLLQYLRACYYAGWGKGVKTRGHVPRGRFRLTRVPAQIDSILVGLIFSNMMLFAAMGIMFSAFGTTVTGASVRLGLWIGGFLLEVISHLWFPVVRQIARHRRKNKDLKTAHWTEDVNPLPVAKVDLRERLDTITTIILGEGINGFAGTLTSILTAAGVGKAVLVNVASTAFTIWFIAYMYFEGPKSGSNPEGEGIKNQFLLTSFLSTINKSLEGFRQLLGDQDVVQRLQSSDTTLESDTAIKNFLFARNMIWRQQYQELYNLFRNAPNITESLDQMNAWRMRLSMRMVSNTYEARNCVIDLCNEADIVDAKLATDLNVDLGEMQYYKILTELLNGSFEGARYILAFAALIPVCLGIQCIIHSLPRDRYQWAVITSRLVLGLILALLLFLNLGKYQEFYVSRLVANQRAGVFLWLEAFWVLPTIAIGYAVQFLLEIILAYFAKKATERADIQAKAEAGVRTSAMVIGGGEILNQLPSLPRVPHTDPPSSEQGNRRSAGTD
;
A
#
# COMPACT_ATOMS: atom_id res chain seq x y z
N MET A 1 -54.30 5.08 42.47
CA MET A 1 -52.83 5.21 42.47
C MET A 1 -52.22 4.06 41.68
N SER A 2 -51.87 4.31 40.42
CA SER A 2 -50.86 3.54 39.66
C SER A 2 -50.61 4.35 38.38
N ASN A 3 -49.74 5.36 38.51
CA ASN A 3 -49.31 6.21 37.40
C ASN A 3 -48.28 5.41 36.59
N ASP A 4 -48.74 4.78 35.51
CA ASP A 4 -47.87 4.13 34.55
C ASP A 4 -47.27 5.20 33.62
N SER A 5 -46.28 5.91 34.18
CA SER A 5 -45.44 6.87 33.46
C SER A 5 -44.52 6.09 32.52
N LYS A 6 -45.06 5.69 31.35
CA LYS A 6 -44.24 5.46 30.17
C LYS A 6 -43.58 6.79 29.82
N ARG A 7 -42.40 7.02 30.39
CA ARG A 7 -41.43 7.97 29.83
C ARG A 7 -41.11 7.47 28.43
N ASP A 8 -41.88 7.96 27.46
CA ASP A 8 -41.46 7.99 26.07
C ASP A 8 -40.21 8.84 26.02
N SER A 9 -39.05 8.22 26.23
CA SER A 9 -37.76 8.82 25.91
C SER A 9 -37.74 8.99 24.40
N LYS A 10 -38.31 10.11 23.92
CA LYS A 10 -38.25 10.54 22.53
C LYS A 10 -36.81 10.88 22.23
N LEU A 11 -36.02 9.84 21.93
CA LEU A 11 -34.81 9.99 21.15
C LEU A 11 -35.21 10.83 19.92
N PRO A 12 -34.43 11.86 19.59
CA PRO A 12 -34.71 12.69 18.43
C PRO A 12 -35.02 11.85 17.19
N ALA A 13 -36.04 12.21 16.42
CA ALA A 13 -36.56 11.41 15.31
C ALA A 13 -35.49 10.96 14.30
N TYR A 14 -34.36 11.69 14.20
CA TYR A 14 -33.24 11.35 13.33
C TYR A 14 -32.46 10.09 13.76
N PHE A 15 -32.46 9.69 15.04
CA PHE A 15 -31.79 8.47 15.50
C PHE A 15 -32.59 7.19 15.17
N THR A 16 -33.90 7.32 15.04
CA THR A 16 -34.80 6.20 14.73
C THR A 16 -35.24 6.17 13.28
N LYS A 17 -34.94 7.22 12.49
CA LYS A 17 -35.37 7.32 11.09
C LYS A 17 -34.72 6.20 10.27
N ASP A 18 -35.57 5.35 9.70
CA ASP A 18 -35.16 4.38 8.70
C ASP A 18 -34.61 5.10 7.46
N PRO A 19 -33.72 4.45 6.68
CA PRO A 19 -33.14 5.03 5.48
C PRO A 19 -34.25 5.52 4.55
N ASP A 20 -34.35 6.85 4.38
CA ASP A 20 -35.44 7.47 3.63
C ASP A 20 -35.41 7.03 2.16
N VAL A 21 -36.50 6.41 1.70
CA VAL A 21 -36.65 5.96 0.31
C VAL A 21 -36.89 7.15 -0.62
N THR A 22 -37.31 8.28 -0.07
CA THR A 22 -37.63 9.50 -0.85
C THR A 22 -36.39 10.21 -1.41
N GLU A 23 -35.19 9.83 -0.99
CA GLU A 23 -33.91 10.39 -1.48
C GLU A 23 -33.15 9.36 -2.35
N PRO A 24 -33.55 9.16 -3.62
CA PRO A 24 -32.98 8.13 -4.48
C PRO A 24 -31.47 8.30 -4.72
N GLU A 25 -30.97 9.54 -4.67
CA GLU A 25 -29.53 9.82 -4.79
C GLU A 25 -28.73 9.25 -3.62
N LEU A 26 -29.24 9.32 -2.39
CA LEU A 26 -28.57 8.76 -1.22
C LEU A 26 -28.69 7.24 -1.15
N VAL A 27 -29.79 6.69 -1.64
CA VAL A 27 -29.93 5.25 -1.86
C VAL A 27 -28.88 4.77 -2.88
N ALA A 28 -28.73 5.47 -4.01
CA ALA A 28 -27.72 5.17 -5.00
C ALA A 28 -26.30 5.28 -4.40
N LYS A 29 -25.99 6.37 -3.69
CA LYS A 29 -24.70 6.57 -3.03
C LYS A 29 -24.38 5.50 -2.00
N ARG A 30 -25.35 5.02 -1.21
CA ARG A 30 -25.17 3.91 -0.26
C ARG A 30 -24.95 2.57 -0.97
N ARG A 31 -25.67 2.33 -2.07
CA ARG A 31 -25.43 1.15 -2.93
C ARG A 31 -24.04 1.20 -3.58
N GLU A 32 -23.54 2.39 -3.93
CA GLU A 32 -22.19 2.61 -4.46
C GLU A 32 -21.09 2.48 -3.40
N GLN A 33 -21.34 2.93 -2.15
CA GLN A 33 -20.45 2.71 -1.01
C GLN A 33 -20.29 1.22 -0.69
N TRP A 34 -21.30 0.41 -1.00
CA TRP A 34 -21.20 -1.04 -0.93
C TRP A 34 -20.33 -1.64 -2.01
N ARG A 35 -19.14 -2.06 -1.61
CA ARG A 35 -18.24 -2.79 -2.49
C ARG A 35 -18.62 -4.24 -2.53
N HIS A 36 -18.99 -4.69 -3.71
CA HIS A 36 -19.03 -6.12 -3.99
C HIS A 36 -17.61 -6.68 -3.83
N PHE A 37 -17.50 -7.91 -3.34
CA PHE A 37 -16.22 -8.62 -3.26
C PHE A 37 -15.51 -8.63 -4.63
N SER A 38 -16.31 -8.75 -5.69
CA SER A 38 -15.83 -8.72 -7.05
C SER A 38 -16.95 -8.21 -7.98
N ARG A 39 -16.63 -7.25 -8.84
CA ARG A 39 -17.55 -6.77 -9.88
C ARG A 39 -17.04 -7.19 -11.25
N ASP A 40 -17.96 -7.51 -12.14
CA ASP A 40 -17.64 -7.83 -13.53
C ASP A 40 -17.33 -6.53 -14.28
N PRO A 41 -16.09 -6.31 -14.76
CA PRO A 41 -15.71 -5.09 -15.47
C PRO A 41 -16.43 -4.93 -16.81
N TYR A 42 -17.02 -6.00 -17.37
CA TYR A 42 -17.73 -5.96 -18.63
C TYR A 42 -19.25 -5.80 -18.47
N LYS A 43 -19.79 -5.86 -17.26
CA LYS A 43 -21.21 -5.58 -17.05
C LYS A 43 -21.43 -4.07 -17.19
N PRO A 44 -22.26 -3.61 -18.15
CA PRO A 44 -22.66 -2.22 -18.17
C PRO A 44 -23.32 -1.89 -16.82
N ALA A 45 -23.07 -0.69 -16.30
CA ALA A 45 -23.83 -0.17 -15.17
C ALA A 45 -25.32 -0.27 -15.54
N ARG A 46 -26.13 -0.90 -14.68
CA ARG A 46 -27.57 -1.11 -14.95
C ARG A 46 -28.21 0.23 -15.31
N GLU A 47 -28.63 0.39 -16.56
CA GLU A 47 -29.46 1.52 -16.98
C GLU A 47 -30.88 1.42 -16.41
N ASP A 48 -31.27 0.21 -15.98
CA ASP A 48 -32.57 -0.14 -15.43
C ASP A 48 -32.99 0.70 -14.20
N GLU A 49 -32.06 1.35 -13.48
CA GLU A 49 -32.40 2.19 -12.32
C GLU A 49 -32.77 3.64 -12.68
N LYS A 50 -32.47 4.12 -13.90
CA LYS A 50 -32.92 5.45 -14.35
C LYS A 50 -34.25 5.42 -15.13
N SER A 51 -34.80 4.24 -15.43
CA SER A 51 -35.91 4.10 -16.40
C SER A 51 -37.24 3.58 -15.83
N SER A 52 -37.44 3.61 -14.51
CA SER A 52 -38.76 3.32 -13.91
C SER A 52 -39.44 4.54 -13.31
N GLN A 53 -39.04 5.76 -13.70
CA GLN A 53 -39.99 6.87 -13.60
C GLN A 53 -41.11 6.61 -14.63
N PRO A 54 -42.38 6.49 -14.19
CA PRO A 54 -43.49 6.35 -15.12
C PRO A 54 -43.44 7.50 -16.10
N ALA A 55 -43.62 7.19 -17.39
CA ALA A 55 -43.57 8.12 -18.51
C ALA A 55 -44.73 9.15 -18.46
N ALA A 56 -44.78 9.95 -17.40
CA ALA A 56 -45.65 11.10 -17.29
C ALA A 56 -45.08 12.20 -18.20
N GLN A 57 -45.47 12.14 -19.47
CA GLN A 57 -45.52 13.25 -20.43
C GLN A 57 -44.38 14.26 -20.33
N VAL A 58 -43.15 13.84 -20.60
CA VAL A 58 -42.11 14.80 -21.02
C VAL A 58 -42.46 15.22 -22.46
N PRO A 59 -42.65 16.53 -22.75
CA PRO A 59 -43.10 17.02 -24.04
C PRO A 59 -42.25 16.48 -25.19
N GLU A 60 -42.92 16.05 -26.26
CA GLU A 60 -42.36 15.37 -27.44
C GLU A 60 -41.33 16.18 -28.26
N ALA A 61 -41.02 17.41 -27.85
CA ALA A 61 -40.20 18.37 -28.58
C ALA A 61 -38.68 18.24 -28.38
N GLN A 62 -38.19 17.29 -27.57
CA GLN A 62 -36.76 16.95 -27.46
C GLN A 62 -36.43 15.58 -28.08
N LYS A 63 -37.07 15.25 -29.20
CA LYS A 63 -36.72 14.09 -30.02
C LYS A 63 -35.47 14.43 -30.86
N GLN A 64 -34.45 13.61 -30.68
CA GLN A 64 -33.32 13.35 -31.61
C GLN A 64 -32.13 14.31 -31.54
N GLU A 65 -31.40 14.31 -30.42
CA GLU A 65 -29.96 14.09 -30.59
C GLU A 65 -29.74 12.58 -30.74
N PRO A 66 -29.05 12.11 -31.80
CA PRO A 66 -28.67 10.72 -31.90
C PRO A 66 -27.85 10.40 -30.65
N LYS A 67 -28.39 9.52 -29.80
CA LYS A 67 -27.68 8.89 -28.69
C LYS A 67 -26.58 8.03 -29.29
N GLY A 68 -25.50 8.67 -29.74
CA GLY A 68 -24.25 8.01 -30.05
C GLY A 68 -23.90 7.25 -28.79
N TYR A 69 -23.93 5.93 -28.88
CA TYR A 69 -23.45 5.02 -27.85
C TYR A 69 -21.92 5.14 -27.80
N SER A 70 -21.42 6.33 -27.48
CA SER A 70 -20.09 6.47 -26.94
C SER A 70 -20.12 5.67 -25.66
N ARG A 71 -19.49 4.49 -25.68
CA ARG A 71 -19.10 3.77 -24.46
C ARG A 71 -18.09 4.63 -23.73
N LEU A 72 -18.56 5.75 -23.20
CA LEU A 72 -17.85 6.52 -22.22
C LEU A 72 -17.68 5.57 -21.04
N LEU A 73 -16.44 5.29 -20.66
CA LEU A 73 -16.13 4.65 -19.38
C LEU A 73 -16.74 5.56 -18.31
N LYS A 74 -17.97 5.28 -17.91
CA LYS A 74 -18.76 6.15 -17.02
C LYS A 74 -18.18 6.23 -15.60
N HIS A 75 -17.25 5.33 -15.31
CA HIS A 75 -16.41 5.34 -14.13
C HIS A 75 -14.96 5.19 -14.59
N PRO A 76 -14.27 6.27 -15.01
CA PRO A 76 -12.81 6.22 -15.00
C PRO A 76 -12.39 5.76 -13.60
N GLY A 77 -11.33 4.95 -13.50
CA GLY A 77 -10.78 4.57 -12.20
C GLY A 77 -10.70 5.80 -11.30
N SER A 78 -11.05 5.65 -10.03
CA SER A 78 -11.09 6.79 -9.12
C SER A 78 -9.76 7.53 -9.18
N GLY A 79 -9.76 8.84 -9.48
CA GLY A 79 -8.54 9.60 -9.80
C GLY A 79 -7.37 9.36 -8.83
N TRP A 80 -7.68 9.16 -7.55
CA TRP A 80 -6.69 8.80 -6.52
C TRP A 80 -5.85 7.56 -6.84
N THR A 81 -6.38 6.54 -7.55
CA THR A 81 -5.59 5.33 -7.86
C THR A 81 -4.50 5.61 -8.88
N LEU A 82 -4.77 6.46 -9.87
CA LEU A 82 -3.77 6.89 -10.86
C LEU A 82 -2.69 7.72 -10.17
N LEU A 83 -3.14 8.70 -9.41
CA LEU A 83 -2.31 9.60 -8.62
C LEU A 83 -1.44 8.83 -7.60
N PHE A 84 -1.96 7.75 -7.02
CA PHE A 84 -1.23 6.86 -6.14
C PHE A 84 -0.07 6.15 -6.85
N TYR A 85 -0.29 5.63 -8.06
CA TYR A 85 0.80 5.01 -8.84
C TYR A 85 1.85 6.05 -9.24
N ASP A 86 1.44 7.27 -9.58
CA ASP A 86 2.35 8.39 -9.88
C ASP A 86 3.19 8.78 -8.65
N LEU A 87 2.61 8.66 -7.46
CA LEU A 87 3.31 8.93 -6.22
C LEU A 87 4.33 7.84 -5.86
N ALA A 88 3.92 6.58 -5.94
CA ALA A 88 4.81 5.44 -5.69
C ALA A 88 5.97 5.44 -6.70
N TRP A 89 5.67 5.82 -7.95
CA TRP A 89 6.63 6.09 -9.00
C TRP A 89 7.64 7.16 -8.61
N THR A 90 7.16 8.37 -8.31
CA THR A 90 8.01 9.52 -7.97
C THR A 90 8.84 9.28 -6.72
N ALA A 91 8.31 8.61 -5.68
CA ALA A 91 9.08 8.27 -4.49
C ALA A 91 10.23 7.29 -4.79
N THR A 92 9.98 6.27 -5.62
CA THR A 92 11.02 5.32 -6.04
C THR A 92 12.12 6.03 -6.81
N PHE A 93 11.72 6.94 -7.70
CA PHE A 93 12.64 7.73 -8.52
C PHE A 93 13.42 8.77 -7.72
N ALA A 94 12.76 9.47 -6.79
CA ALA A 94 13.40 10.43 -5.90
C ALA A 94 14.50 9.74 -5.08
N THR A 95 14.21 8.55 -4.54
CA THR A 95 15.21 7.78 -3.79
C THR A 95 16.36 7.33 -4.68
N LEU A 96 16.10 6.94 -5.93
CA LEU A 96 17.15 6.57 -6.88
C LEU A 96 18.04 7.79 -7.25
N ALA A 97 17.42 8.93 -7.56
CA ALA A 97 18.12 10.14 -7.98
C ALA A 97 18.96 10.76 -6.85
N GLN A 98 18.48 10.69 -5.61
CA GLN A 98 19.20 11.19 -4.43
C GLN A 98 20.48 10.39 -4.11
N ASN A 99 20.56 9.12 -4.55
CA ASN A 99 21.65 8.22 -4.18
C ASN A 99 22.67 7.96 -5.30
N GLY A 100 22.43 8.45 -6.53
CA GLY A 100 23.29 8.17 -7.67
C GLY A 100 24.43 9.18 -7.84
N SER A 101 25.68 8.74 -7.75
CA SER A 101 26.83 9.47 -8.32
C SER A 101 27.02 9.05 -9.78
N PHE A 102 26.58 9.86 -10.74
CA PHE A 102 26.66 9.55 -12.18
C PHE A 102 28.05 9.82 -12.77
N ILE A 103 29.10 9.30 -12.13
CA ILE A 103 30.49 9.57 -12.53
C ILE A 103 30.88 8.68 -13.72
N GLU A 104 30.47 7.40 -13.71
CA GLU A 104 30.83 6.45 -14.77
C GLU A 104 29.70 6.26 -15.81
N PRO A 105 30.02 6.11 -17.11
CA PRO A 105 29.00 5.85 -18.15
C PRO A 105 28.16 4.59 -17.90
N LEU A 106 28.74 3.59 -17.24
CA LEU A 106 28.04 2.35 -16.87
C LEU A 106 27.01 2.58 -15.76
N ASP A 107 27.22 3.54 -14.86
CA ASP A 107 26.23 3.93 -13.87
C ASP A 107 25.04 4.63 -14.53
N ALA A 108 25.28 5.45 -15.55
CA ALA A 108 24.21 6.03 -16.35
C ALA A 108 23.37 4.95 -17.07
N LEU A 109 24.02 3.93 -17.66
CA LEU A 109 23.31 2.81 -18.29
C LEU A 109 22.50 2.00 -17.26
N SER A 110 23.09 1.76 -16.08
CA SER A 110 22.42 1.10 -14.95
C SER A 110 21.15 1.83 -14.54
N TYR A 111 21.25 3.15 -14.43
CA TYR A 111 20.16 4.04 -14.12
C TYR A 111 19.07 4.02 -15.19
N PHE A 112 19.44 4.13 -16.48
CA PHE A 112 18.47 4.06 -17.58
C PHE A 112 17.76 2.70 -17.64
N GLY A 113 18.47 1.61 -17.39
CA GLY A 113 17.90 0.27 -17.35
C GLY A 113 16.88 0.11 -16.22
N PHE A 114 17.23 0.58 -15.02
CA PHE A 114 16.29 0.59 -13.89
C PHE A 114 15.11 1.52 -14.14
N PHE A 115 15.36 2.73 -14.65
CA PHE A 115 14.32 3.69 -15.03
C PHE A 115 13.34 3.08 -16.03
N ALA A 116 13.81 2.42 -17.08
CA ALA A 116 12.96 1.78 -18.08
C ALA A 116 12.11 0.65 -17.47
N ALA A 117 12.72 -0.21 -16.64
CA ALA A 117 12.01 -1.30 -15.97
C ALA A 117 10.91 -0.77 -15.04
N MET A 118 11.27 0.22 -14.22
CA MET A 118 10.35 0.91 -13.34
C MET A 118 9.24 1.59 -14.16
N MET A 119 9.57 2.36 -15.21
CA MET A 119 8.59 3.10 -16.03
C MET A 119 7.60 2.12 -16.63
N TRP A 120 8.08 0.96 -17.06
CA TRP A 120 7.23 -0.10 -17.55
C TRP A 120 6.31 -0.68 -16.46
N LEU A 121 6.81 -0.92 -15.24
CA LEU A 121 5.97 -1.37 -14.12
C LEU A 121 4.80 -0.43 -13.88
N TRP A 122 5.07 0.88 -13.86
CA TRP A 122 4.07 1.93 -13.70
C TRP A 122 3.10 1.95 -14.88
N ALA A 123 3.61 2.05 -16.11
CA ALA A 123 2.79 2.21 -17.31
C ALA A 123 1.81 1.04 -17.50
N SER A 124 2.29 -0.19 -17.37
CA SER A 124 1.46 -1.41 -17.47
C SER A 124 0.38 -1.47 -16.39
N GLN A 125 0.72 -1.12 -15.14
CA GLN A 125 -0.22 -1.10 -14.02
C GLN A 125 -1.30 -0.02 -14.17
N THR A 126 -0.89 1.17 -14.60
CA THR A 126 -1.76 2.30 -14.91
C THR A 126 -2.71 1.92 -16.06
N LEU A 127 -2.20 1.33 -17.14
CA LEU A 127 -3.01 0.87 -18.28
C LEU A 127 -4.07 -0.15 -17.85
N TYR A 128 -3.70 -1.14 -17.01
CA TYR A 128 -4.67 -2.08 -16.46
C TYR A 128 -5.76 -1.36 -15.65
N SER A 129 -5.36 -0.44 -14.77
CA SER A 129 -6.28 0.27 -13.88
C SER A 129 -7.25 1.16 -14.67
N VAL A 130 -6.79 1.83 -15.74
CA VAL A 130 -7.64 2.61 -16.65
C VAL A 130 -8.72 1.74 -17.31
N HIS A 131 -8.40 0.50 -17.67
CA HIS A 131 -9.30 -0.36 -18.45
C HIS A 131 -10.21 -1.26 -17.61
N PHE A 132 -9.74 -1.74 -16.45
CA PHE A 132 -10.40 -2.84 -15.73
C PHE A 132 -10.72 -2.54 -14.27
N TYR A 133 -10.34 -1.38 -13.74
CA TYR A 133 -10.66 -1.01 -12.37
C TYR A 133 -12.16 -0.95 -12.12
N THR A 134 -12.63 -1.64 -11.08
CA THR A 134 -14.06 -1.81 -10.80
C THR A 134 -14.47 -1.40 -9.38
N ASN A 135 -13.59 -0.68 -8.66
CA ASN A 135 -13.79 -0.23 -7.28
C ASN A 135 -14.29 -1.34 -6.34
N ASP A 136 -13.62 -2.50 -6.38
CA ASP A 136 -13.95 -3.65 -5.54
C ASP A 136 -12.81 -4.06 -4.63
N TRP A 137 -13.11 -4.97 -3.69
CA TRP A 137 -12.17 -5.44 -2.69
C TRP A 137 -10.90 -6.04 -3.28
N PHE A 138 -11.02 -6.76 -4.39
CA PHE A 138 -9.87 -7.34 -5.06
C PHE A 138 -8.92 -6.26 -5.59
N HIS A 139 -9.41 -5.24 -6.32
CA HIS A 139 -8.55 -4.18 -6.82
C HIS A 139 -7.91 -3.38 -5.69
N LEU A 140 -8.69 -3.05 -4.66
CA LEU A 140 -8.19 -2.31 -3.51
C LEU A 140 -7.08 -3.07 -2.77
N THR A 141 -7.26 -4.37 -2.53
CA THR A 141 -6.24 -5.23 -1.92
C THR A 141 -5.01 -5.32 -2.82
N SER A 142 -5.21 -5.42 -4.13
CA SER A 142 -4.11 -5.47 -5.09
C SER A 142 -3.30 -4.17 -5.13
N ILE A 143 -3.95 -3.01 -5.06
CA ILE A 143 -3.30 -1.70 -4.98
C ILE A 143 -2.48 -1.60 -3.69
N PHE A 144 -3.03 -2.06 -2.56
CA PHE A 144 -2.32 -2.10 -1.29
C PHE A 144 -1.07 -2.98 -1.34
N LEU A 145 -1.17 -4.20 -1.87
CA LEU A 145 -0.02 -5.07 -2.02
C LEU A 145 1.03 -4.45 -2.96
N GLN A 146 0.60 -3.81 -4.04
CA GLN A 146 1.51 -3.08 -4.93
C GLN A 146 2.17 -1.89 -4.24
N MET A 147 1.49 -1.19 -3.34
CA MET A 147 2.07 -0.12 -2.52
C MET A 147 3.24 -0.64 -1.69
N ILE A 148 3.05 -1.77 -1.01
CA ILE A 148 4.11 -2.39 -0.21
C ILE A 148 5.32 -2.72 -1.10
N LEU A 149 5.07 -3.26 -2.30
CA LEU A 149 6.14 -3.64 -3.21
C LEU A 149 6.86 -2.42 -3.82
N PHE A 150 6.14 -1.35 -4.16
CA PHE A 150 6.77 -0.10 -4.60
C PHE A 150 7.51 0.62 -3.47
N GLY A 151 6.98 0.59 -2.25
CA GLY A 151 7.69 1.08 -1.07
C GLY A 151 8.97 0.28 -0.79
N LEU A 152 8.93 -1.04 -0.97
CA LEU A 152 10.12 -1.90 -0.90
C LEU A 152 11.12 -1.57 -2.02
N LEU A 153 10.67 -1.33 -3.25
CA LEU A 153 11.52 -0.88 -4.35
C LEU A 153 12.17 0.46 -4.01
N ALA A 154 11.39 1.46 -3.62
CA ALA A 154 11.91 2.77 -3.18
C ALA A 154 12.94 2.62 -2.06
N ALA A 155 12.68 1.78 -1.05
CA ALA A 155 13.60 1.56 0.05
C ALA A 155 14.88 0.80 -0.34
N THR A 156 14.93 0.15 -1.50
CA THR A 156 16.06 -0.72 -1.89
C THR A 156 16.83 -0.18 -3.09
N THR A 157 16.45 0.96 -3.65
CA THR A 157 17.22 1.62 -4.73
C THR A 157 18.51 2.27 -4.26
N LYS A 158 18.68 2.50 -2.94
CA LYS A 158 19.93 3.02 -2.38
C LYS A 158 21.07 2.03 -2.61
N GLY A 159 22.07 2.46 -3.39
CA GLY A 159 23.24 1.63 -3.75
C GLY A 159 23.03 0.73 -4.98
N TYR A 160 21.95 0.90 -5.75
CA TYR A 160 21.77 0.09 -6.95
C TYR A 160 22.76 0.48 -8.06
N HIS A 161 23.77 -0.37 -8.26
CA HIS A 161 24.65 -0.33 -9.43
C HIS A 161 24.47 -1.61 -10.24
N LEU A 162 23.81 -1.52 -11.41
CA LEU A 162 23.70 -2.66 -12.33
C LEU A 162 25.11 -3.11 -12.78
N THR A 163 26.07 -2.19 -12.84
CA THR A 163 27.47 -2.51 -13.09
C THR A 163 28.04 -3.42 -12.01
N ASN A 164 27.92 -3.09 -10.72
CA ASN A 164 28.34 -3.98 -9.63
C ASN A 164 27.64 -5.32 -9.71
N TYR A 165 26.36 -5.33 -10.10
CA TYR A 165 25.58 -6.55 -10.26
C TYR A 165 26.09 -7.47 -11.37
N ILE A 166 26.77 -6.95 -12.40
CA ILE A 166 27.36 -7.69 -13.52
C ILE A 166 28.84 -7.97 -13.29
N SER A 167 29.61 -6.97 -12.86
CA SER A 167 31.08 -7.00 -12.77
C SER A 167 31.59 -7.54 -11.43
N ARG A 168 30.87 -7.29 -10.34
CA ARG A 168 31.16 -7.79 -8.99
C ARG A 168 30.13 -8.82 -8.61
N SER A 169 30.22 -9.99 -9.24
CA SER A 169 29.47 -11.15 -8.78
C SER A 169 29.73 -11.33 -7.26
N PRO A 170 28.69 -11.28 -6.39
CA PRO A 170 28.83 -11.24 -4.92
C PRO A 170 29.26 -12.59 -4.32
N GLY A 171 30.38 -13.10 -4.82
CA GLY A 171 30.93 -14.42 -4.59
C GLY A 171 32.27 -14.65 -5.28
N SER A 172 32.94 -13.60 -5.77
CA SER A 172 34.39 -13.66 -6.00
C SER A 172 35.08 -13.80 -4.64
N THR A 173 35.08 -15.02 -4.10
CA THR A 173 35.84 -15.42 -2.90
C THR A 173 37.34 -15.24 -3.10
N THR A 174 37.79 -15.07 -4.34
CA THR A 174 39.04 -14.40 -4.64
C THR A 174 38.87 -12.91 -4.34
N LEU A 175 38.82 -12.56 -3.05
CA LEU A 175 39.43 -11.31 -2.62
C LEU A 175 40.80 -11.27 -3.29
N ASN A 176 41.14 -10.15 -3.95
CA ASN A 176 42.52 -9.90 -4.37
C ASN A 176 43.45 -10.45 -3.30
N SER A 177 44.26 -11.45 -3.64
CA SER A 177 45.20 -12.12 -2.74
C SER A 177 46.28 -11.18 -2.20
N ASN A 178 46.23 -9.89 -2.57
CA ASN A 178 46.95 -8.80 -1.93
C ASN A 178 46.19 -8.26 -0.70
N SER A 179 45.38 -9.09 -0.04
CA SER A 179 44.56 -8.71 1.13
C SER A 179 45.38 -8.33 2.36
N ASP A 180 46.68 -8.61 2.37
CA ASP A 180 47.56 -8.33 3.50
C ASP A 180 47.81 -6.82 3.70
N GLU A 181 47.45 -5.95 2.74
CA GLU A 181 47.62 -4.49 2.83
C GLU A 181 46.31 -3.70 3.03
N LEU A 182 45.13 -4.34 3.01
CA LEU A 182 43.88 -3.59 3.18
C LEU A 182 43.70 -3.17 4.65
N SER A 183 43.43 -1.89 4.89
CA SER A 183 43.05 -1.42 6.22
C SER A 183 41.74 -2.08 6.65
N ASP A 184 41.60 -2.40 7.94
CA ASP A 184 40.35 -2.96 8.50
C ASP A 184 39.15 -2.02 8.24
N ALA A 185 39.40 -0.70 8.11
CA ALA A 185 38.38 0.28 7.76
C ALA A 185 37.89 0.13 6.31
N ASP A 186 38.80 -0.13 5.36
CA ASP A 186 38.45 -0.37 3.96
C ASP A 186 37.70 -1.69 3.80
N GLU A 187 38.10 -2.71 4.58
CA GLU A 187 37.42 -3.99 4.62
C GLU A 187 36.00 -3.85 5.17
N LEU A 188 35.81 -3.06 6.23
CA LEU A 188 34.49 -2.74 6.78
C LEU A 188 33.60 -2.02 5.76
N GLN A 189 34.13 -1.00 5.08
CA GLN A 189 33.41 -0.28 4.05
C GLN A 189 32.99 -1.21 2.91
N ARG A 190 33.90 -2.08 2.47
CA ARG A 190 33.64 -3.07 1.43
C ARG A 190 32.57 -4.08 1.85
N PHE A 191 32.66 -4.60 3.08
CA PHE A 191 31.67 -5.53 3.64
C PHE A 191 30.27 -4.90 3.66
N ASN A 192 30.16 -3.65 4.10
CA ASN A 192 28.90 -2.92 4.15
C ASN A 192 28.31 -2.66 2.76
N ALA A 193 29.16 -2.28 1.79
CA ALA A 193 28.75 -2.11 0.40
C ALA A 193 28.23 -3.43 -0.18
N GLU A 194 28.98 -4.53 -0.03
CA GLU A 194 28.59 -5.84 -0.57
C GLU A 194 27.28 -6.36 0.06
N LYS A 195 27.13 -6.23 1.37
CA LYS A 195 25.91 -6.63 2.08
C LYS A 195 24.70 -5.82 1.61
N THR A 196 24.88 -4.50 1.46
CA THR A 196 23.82 -3.60 1.00
C THR A 196 23.41 -3.93 -0.44
N ASP A 197 24.39 -4.09 -1.34
CA ASP A 197 24.17 -4.45 -2.73
C ASP A 197 23.45 -5.80 -2.86
N GLN A 198 23.89 -6.82 -2.10
CA GLN A 198 23.28 -8.14 -2.11
C GLN A 198 21.84 -8.10 -1.60
N PHE A 199 21.58 -7.37 -0.51
CA PHE A 199 20.25 -7.22 0.05
C PHE A 199 19.32 -6.47 -0.91
N SER A 200 19.77 -5.33 -1.41
CA SER A 200 19.09 -4.47 -2.38
C SER A 200 18.69 -5.28 -3.63
N ALA A 201 19.63 -6.03 -4.21
CA ALA A 201 19.40 -6.90 -5.34
C ALA A 201 18.33 -7.98 -5.08
N ARG A 202 18.38 -8.66 -3.93
CA ARG A 202 17.37 -9.67 -3.54
C ARG A 202 15.99 -9.05 -3.36
N ALA A 203 15.92 -7.89 -2.73
CA ALA A 203 14.66 -7.19 -2.50
C ALA A 203 14.02 -6.72 -3.81
N MET A 204 14.81 -6.12 -4.71
CA MET A 204 14.35 -5.74 -6.06
C MET A 204 13.87 -6.93 -6.88
N ALA A 205 14.62 -8.04 -6.90
CA ALA A 205 14.21 -9.27 -7.59
C ALA A 205 12.85 -9.77 -7.10
N THR A 206 12.68 -9.78 -5.78
CA THR A 206 11.44 -10.18 -5.13
C THR A 206 10.31 -9.23 -5.50
N ALA A 207 10.55 -7.92 -5.45
CA ALA A 207 9.53 -6.92 -5.76
C ALA A 207 9.11 -6.93 -7.24
N PHE A 208 10.05 -7.06 -8.18
CA PHE A 208 9.72 -7.21 -9.60
C PHE A 208 8.89 -8.47 -9.88
N ALA A 209 9.30 -9.62 -9.34
CA ALA A 209 8.55 -10.86 -9.53
C ALA A 209 7.13 -10.77 -8.93
N LEU A 210 7.00 -10.27 -7.68
CA LEU A 210 5.71 -10.17 -7.01
C LEU A 210 4.78 -9.12 -7.64
N THR A 211 5.30 -7.98 -8.09
CA THR A 211 4.47 -6.96 -8.76
C THR A 211 3.88 -7.51 -10.07
N ARG A 212 4.68 -8.22 -10.87
CA ARG A 212 4.21 -8.87 -12.09
C ARG A 212 3.26 -10.03 -11.82
N PHE A 213 3.43 -10.73 -10.70
CA PHE A 213 2.51 -11.79 -10.28
C PHE A 213 1.13 -11.23 -9.92
N LEU A 214 1.08 -10.14 -9.14
CA LEU A 214 -0.17 -9.45 -8.84
C LEU A 214 -0.84 -8.93 -10.11
N HIS A 215 -0.05 -8.39 -11.04
CA HIS A 215 -0.54 -7.94 -12.33
C HIS A 215 -1.11 -9.10 -13.18
N LEU A 216 -0.49 -10.28 -13.09
CA LEU A 216 -1.00 -11.49 -13.75
C LEU A 216 -2.33 -11.94 -13.16
N LEU A 217 -2.47 -11.95 -11.83
CA LEU A 217 -3.74 -12.26 -11.17
C LEU A 217 -4.85 -11.28 -11.57
N GLN A 218 -4.51 -9.99 -11.68
CA GLN A 218 -5.37 -8.93 -12.17
C GLN A 218 -5.89 -9.21 -13.60
N TYR A 219 -5.02 -9.58 -14.54
CA TYR A 219 -5.42 -9.93 -15.91
C TYR A 219 -6.16 -11.26 -16.01
N LEU A 220 -5.75 -12.29 -15.26
CA LEU A 220 -6.46 -13.57 -15.18
C LEU A 220 -7.90 -13.37 -14.73
N ARG A 221 -8.11 -12.48 -13.75
CA ARG A 221 -9.44 -12.10 -13.30
C ARG A 221 -10.24 -11.38 -14.40
N ALA A 222 -9.63 -10.45 -15.13
CA ALA A 222 -10.29 -9.80 -16.26
C ALA A 222 -10.70 -10.85 -17.33
N CYS A 223 -9.82 -11.79 -17.68
CA CYS A 223 -10.14 -12.89 -18.59
C CYS A 223 -11.26 -13.79 -18.07
N TYR A 224 -11.26 -14.11 -16.77
CA TYR A 224 -12.31 -14.89 -16.13
C TYR A 224 -13.68 -14.22 -16.32
N TYR A 225 -13.77 -12.91 -16.09
CA TYR A 225 -15.00 -12.14 -16.31
C TYR A 225 -15.37 -12.00 -17.78
N ALA A 226 -14.42 -11.82 -18.69
CA ALA A 226 -14.69 -11.80 -20.13
C ALA A 226 -15.25 -13.15 -20.61
N GLY A 227 -14.70 -14.25 -20.07
CA GLY A 227 -15.11 -15.61 -20.35
C GLY A 227 -16.51 -15.95 -19.83
N TRP A 228 -16.86 -15.46 -18.64
CA TRP A 228 -18.11 -15.77 -17.94
C TRP A 228 -19.25 -14.75 -18.20
N GLY A 229 -18.90 -13.53 -18.63
CA GLY A 229 -19.81 -12.40 -18.80
C GLY A 229 -20.87 -12.63 -19.87
N LYS A 230 -22.10 -12.90 -19.43
CA LYS A 230 -23.43 -12.61 -20.02
C LYS A 230 -23.71 -12.85 -21.53
N GLY A 231 -22.85 -13.52 -22.28
CA GLY A 231 -23.20 -14.02 -23.62
C GLY A 231 -23.94 -15.36 -23.62
N VAL A 232 -24.19 -15.97 -22.46
CA VAL A 232 -24.77 -17.34 -22.37
C VAL A 232 -26.28 -17.35 -22.57
N LYS A 233 -27.00 -16.28 -22.23
CA LYS A 233 -28.47 -16.26 -22.31
C LYS A 233 -29.02 -15.71 -23.64
N THR A 234 -28.22 -15.00 -24.42
CA THR A 234 -28.67 -14.34 -25.67
C THR A 234 -28.04 -14.90 -26.94
N ARG A 235 -27.20 -15.94 -26.87
CA ARG A 235 -26.59 -16.53 -28.07
C ARG A 235 -27.06 -17.97 -28.25
N GLY A 236 -27.99 -18.14 -29.18
CA GLY A 236 -28.42 -19.44 -29.70
C GLY A 236 -27.25 -20.30 -30.16
N HIS A 237 -27.52 -21.60 -30.29
CA HIS A 237 -26.68 -22.77 -30.55
C HIS A 237 -25.42 -22.61 -31.44
N VAL A 238 -24.44 -21.79 -31.05
CA VAL A 238 -23.11 -21.91 -31.65
C VAL A 238 -22.39 -23.10 -30.97
N PRO A 239 -21.70 -24.01 -31.69
CA PRO A 239 -21.08 -25.23 -31.16
C PRO A 239 -19.81 -24.99 -30.31
N ARG A 240 -19.76 -25.61 -29.11
CA ARG A 240 -18.79 -25.42 -27.99
C ARG A 240 -17.28 -25.40 -28.31
N GLY A 241 -16.82 -25.91 -29.46
CA GLY A 241 -15.38 -26.17 -29.73
C GLY A 241 -14.53 -24.95 -30.11
N ARG A 242 -15.08 -23.95 -30.80
CA ARG A 242 -14.35 -22.71 -31.21
C ARG A 242 -14.56 -21.51 -30.27
N PHE A 243 -15.17 -21.75 -29.11
CA PHE A 243 -15.71 -20.68 -28.26
C PHE A 243 -14.71 -19.96 -27.38
N ARG A 244 -13.62 -20.61 -26.97
CA ARG A 244 -12.69 -19.99 -26.01
C ARG A 244 -11.85 -18.88 -26.65
N LEU A 245 -11.35 -19.09 -27.86
CA LEU A 245 -10.48 -18.14 -28.58
C LEU A 245 -11.20 -16.91 -29.18
N THR A 246 -12.53 -16.91 -29.23
CA THR A 246 -13.30 -15.81 -29.86
C THR A 246 -13.93 -14.85 -28.84
N ARG A 247 -13.87 -15.14 -27.53
CA ARG A 247 -14.62 -14.40 -26.51
C ARG A 247 -13.81 -13.33 -25.81
N VAL A 248 -12.52 -13.57 -25.58
CA VAL A 248 -11.63 -12.59 -24.97
C VAL A 248 -11.06 -11.71 -26.10
N PRO A 249 -11.00 -10.37 -25.92
CA PRO A 249 -10.30 -9.52 -26.87
C PRO A 249 -8.87 -10.03 -27.06
N ALA A 250 -8.46 -10.29 -28.31
CA ALA A 250 -7.14 -10.85 -28.61
C ALA A 250 -5.96 -10.04 -28.04
N GLN A 251 -6.17 -8.75 -27.78
CA GLN A 251 -5.22 -7.91 -27.04
C GLN A 251 -4.98 -8.41 -25.60
N ILE A 252 -6.04 -8.75 -24.87
CA ILE A 252 -5.94 -9.25 -23.49
C ILE A 252 -5.27 -10.63 -23.48
N ASP A 253 -5.59 -11.50 -24.43
CA ASP A 253 -4.93 -12.81 -24.55
C ASP A 253 -3.43 -12.66 -24.83
N SER A 254 -3.05 -11.76 -25.73
CA SER A 254 -1.64 -11.44 -26.01
C SER A 254 -0.91 -10.96 -24.76
N ILE A 255 -1.49 -10.00 -24.04
CA ILE A 255 -0.93 -9.47 -22.79
C ILE A 255 -0.80 -10.58 -21.74
N LEU A 256 -1.84 -11.41 -21.58
CA LEU A 256 -1.83 -12.49 -20.61
C LEU A 256 -0.72 -13.51 -20.89
N VAL A 257 -0.56 -13.93 -22.15
CA VAL A 257 0.51 -14.85 -22.56
C VAL A 257 1.88 -14.24 -22.28
N GLY A 258 2.10 -12.99 -22.70
CA GLY A 258 3.35 -12.27 -22.44
C GLY A 258 3.65 -12.17 -20.94
N LEU A 259 2.63 -11.90 -20.13
CA LEU A 259 2.75 -11.75 -18.68
C LEU A 259 3.02 -13.09 -17.96
N ILE A 260 2.47 -14.22 -18.43
CA ILE A 260 2.77 -15.56 -17.90
C ILE A 260 4.26 -15.89 -18.09
N PHE A 261 4.76 -15.73 -19.32
CA PHE A 261 6.16 -16.02 -19.61
C PHE A 261 7.11 -15.02 -18.92
N SER A 262 6.76 -13.73 -18.90
CA SER A 262 7.49 -12.70 -18.14
C SER A 262 7.61 -13.07 -16.65
N ASN A 263 6.50 -13.49 -16.03
CA ASN A 263 6.49 -13.96 -14.65
C ASN A 263 7.41 -15.17 -14.45
N MET A 264 7.33 -16.19 -15.31
CA MET A 264 8.21 -17.36 -15.21
C MET A 264 9.69 -16.96 -15.27
N MET A 265 10.06 -16.03 -16.16
CA MET A 265 11.43 -15.53 -16.28
C MET A 265 11.87 -14.75 -15.04
N LEU A 266 11.02 -13.88 -14.50
CA LEU A 266 11.33 -13.09 -13.29
C LEU A 266 11.44 -13.97 -12.03
N PHE A 267 10.57 -14.97 -11.86
CA PHE A 267 10.69 -15.94 -10.78
C PHE A 267 11.91 -16.84 -10.94
N ALA A 268 12.27 -17.23 -12.17
CA ALA A 268 13.51 -17.96 -12.42
C ALA A 268 14.74 -17.11 -12.06
N ALA A 269 14.74 -15.83 -12.44
CA ALA A 269 15.80 -14.89 -12.06
C ALA A 269 15.88 -14.67 -10.55
N MET A 270 14.73 -14.56 -9.87
CA MET A 270 14.66 -14.54 -8.41
C MET A 270 15.22 -15.83 -7.81
N GLY A 271 14.86 -17.00 -8.33
CA GLY A 271 15.41 -18.29 -7.89
C GLY A 271 16.94 -18.36 -8.03
N ILE A 272 17.47 -17.89 -9.16
CA ILE A 272 18.93 -17.79 -9.37
C ILE A 272 19.56 -16.84 -8.36
N MET A 273 18.94 -15.68 -8.08
CA MET A 273 19.41 -14.69 -7.09
C MET A 273 19.57 -15.26 -5.68
N PHE A 274 18.71 -16.19 -5.27
CA PHE A 274 18.77 -16.85 -3.96
C PHE A 274 19.66 -18.10 -3.94
N SER A 275 20.12 -18.57 -5.10
CA SER A 275 20.98 -19.74 -5.23
C SER A 275 22.47 -19.37 -5.16
N ALA A 276 23.32 -20.34 -4.81
CA ALA A 276 24.77 -20.20 -4.93
C ALA A 276 25.22 -19.96 -6.39
N PHE A 277 24.46 -20.41 -7.38
CA PHE A 277 24.76 -20.11 -8.78
C PHE A 277 24.66 -18.60 -9.08
N GLY A 278 23.76 -17.88 -8.41
CA GLY A 278 23.58 -16.44 -8.57
C GLY A 278 24.78 -15.60 -8.12
N THR A 279 25.72 -16.18 -7.36
CA THR A 279 26.98 -15.54 -6.96
C THR A 279 28.12 -15.80 -7.95
N THR A 280 27.86 -16.45 -9.09
CA THR A 280 28.79 -16.60 -10.21
C THR A 280 28.53 -15.58 -11.30
N VAL A 281 29.55 -15.20 -12.08
CA VAL A 281 29.43 -14.25 -13.22
C VAL A 281 28.42 -14.76 -14.25
N THR A 282 28.42 -16.07 -14.52
CA THR A 282 27.45 -16.71 -15.41
C THR A 282 26.03 -16.61 -14.85
N GLY A 283 25.84 -16.90 -13.56
CA GLY A 283 24.53 -16.77 -12.91
C GLY A 283 24.01 -15.34 -12.90
N ALA A 284 24.89 -14.36 -12.65
CA ALA A 284 24.55 -12.94 -12.75
C ALA A 284 24.09 -12.54 -14.16
N SER A 285 24.79 -13.01 -15.19
CA SER A 285 24.47 -12.75 -16.60
C SER A 285 23.13 -13.38 -17.01
N VAL A 286 22.91 -14.65 -16.65
CA VAL A 286 21.65 -15.37 -16.94
C VAL A 286 20.46 -14.67 -16.27
N ARG A 287 20.63 -14.30 -15.00
CA ARG A 287 19.61 -13.57 -14.21
C ARG A 287 19.25 -12.23 -14.86
N LEU A 288 20.25 -11.44 -15.32
CA LEU A 288 20.01 -10.20 -16.02
C LEU A 288 19.29 -10.41 -17.36
N GLY A 289 19.71 -11.40 -18.14
CA GLY A 289 19.05 -11.78 -19.39
C GLY A 289 17.60 -12.18 -19.19
N LEU A 290 17.30 -12.92 -18.12
CA LEU A 290 15.93 -13.29 -17.74
C LEU A 290 15.07 -12.08 -17.35
N TRP A 291 15.63 -11.09 -16.65
CA TRP A 291 14.92 -9.84 -16.33
C TRP A 291 14.59 -9.03 -17.56
N ILE A 292 15.62 -8.70 -18.37
CA ILE A 292 15.46 -7.90 -19.59
C ILE A 292 14.51 -8.62 -20.55
N GLY A 293 14.69 -9.93 -20.73
CA GLY A 293 13.83 -10.74 -21.58
C GLY A 293 12.38 -10.78 -21.09
N GLY A 294 12.15 -10.90 -19.78
CA GLY A 294 10.79 -10.86 -19.20
C GLY A 294 10.08 -9.54 -19.48
N PHE A 295 10.74 -8.41 -19.24
CA PHE A 295 10.20 -7.08 -19.54
C PHE A 295 9.97 -6.85 -21.03
N LEU A 296 10.93 -7.21 -21.88
CA LEU A 296 10.78 -7.07 -23.33
C LEU A 296 9.60 -7.88 -23.87
N LEU A 297 9.42 -9.12 -23.40
CA LEU A 297 8.30 -9.96 -23.80
C LEU A 297 6.95 -9.31 -23.41
N GLU A 298 6.89 -8.71 -22.23
CA GLU A 298 5.71 -8.01 -21.75
C GLU A 298 5.42 -6.74 -22.58
N VAL A 299 6.43 -5.93 -22.87
CA VAL A 299 6.32 -4.74 -23.74
C VAL A 299 5.82 -5.14 -25.13
N ILE A 300 6.44 -6.15 -25.74
CA ILE A 300 6.03 -6.66 -27.05
C ILE A 300 4.59 -7.15 -27.01
N SER A 301 4.18 -7.85 -25.95
CA SER A 301 2.81 -8.36 -25.83
C SER A 301 1.73 -7.26 -25.79
N HIS A 302 2.05 -6.08 -25.23
CA HIS A 302 1.17 -4.91 -25.20
C HIS A 302 1.14 -4.18 -26.56
N LEU A 303 2.28 -4.12 -27.27
CA LEU A 303 2.42 -3.45 -28.56
C LEU A 303 1.94 -4.30 -29.75
N TRP A 304 1.98 -5.62 -29.63
CA TRP A 304 1.70 -6.56 -30.71
C TRP A 304 0.34 -6.33 -31.36
N PHE A 305 -0.72 -6.23 -30.55
CA PHE A 305 -2.08 -6.09 -31.08
C PHE A 305 -2.35 -4.72 -31.75
N PRO A 306 -1.98 -3.57 -31.16
CA PRO A 306 -2.01 -2.27 -31.84
C PRO A 306 -1.30 -2.29 -33.19
N VAL A 307 -0.10 -2.87 -33.25
CA VAL A 307 0.72 -2.96 -34.48
C VAL A 307 0.05 -3.84 -35.53
N VAL A 308 -0.38 -5.05 -35.17
CA VAL A 308 -1.09 -5.97 -36.09
C VAL A 308 -2.37 -5.32 -36.62
N ARG A 309 -3.12 -4.61 -35.76
CA ARG A 309 -4.32 -3.87 -36.15
C ARG A 309 -4.00 -2.73 -37.13
N GLN A 310 -2.92 -1.99 -36.90
CA GLN A 310 -2.47 -0.91 -37.78
C GLN A 310 -2.04 -1.46 -39.15
N ILE A 311 -1.29 -2.56 -39.18
CA ILE A 311 -0.88 -3.25 -40.43
C ILE A 311 -2.13 -3.76 -41.18
N ALA A 312 -3.09 -4.35 -40.49
CA ALA A 312 -4.34 -4.80 -41.10
C ALA A 312 -5.16 -3.64 -41.69
N ARG A 313 -5.18 -2.48 -41.02
CA ARG A 313 -5.79 -1.24 -41.53
C ARG A 313 -5.10 -0.75 -42.79
N HIS A 314 -3.76 -0.70 -42.82
CA HIS A 314 -3.02 -0.31 -44.02
C HIS A 314 -3.28 -1.27 -45.19
N ARG A 315 -3.31 -2.58 -44.95
CA ARG A 315 -3.65 -3.57 -45.98
C ARG A 315 -5.08 -3.43 -46.51
N ARG A 316 -6.03 -2.99 -45.69
CA ARG A 316 -7.41 -2.70 -46.13
C ARG A 316 -7.52 -1.40 -46.92
N LYS A 317 -6.81 -0.34 -46.52
CA LYS A 317 -6.77 0.93 -47.28
C LYS A 317 -6.18 0.76 -48.68
N ASN A 318 -5.23 -0.17 -48.86
CA ASN A 318 -4.63 -0.44 -50.17
C ASN A 318 -5.50 -1.33 -51.10
N LYS A 319 -6.61 -1.88 -50.60
CA LYS A 319 -7.58 -2.62 -51.41
C LYS A 319 -8.79 -1.73 -51.62
N ASP A 320 -8.69 -0.83 -52.58
CA ASP A 320 -9.80 0.01 -53.04
C ASP A 320 -11.09 -0.81 -53.20
N LEU A 321 -12.09 -0.53 -52.37
CA LEU A 321 -13.47 -0.92 -52.63
C LEU A 321 -14.43 0.16 -52.12
N LYS A 322 -14.97 0.90 -53.08
CA LYS A 322 -15.96 2.00 -52.98
C LYS A 322 -17.32 1.61 -52.33
N THR A 323 -17.46 0.49 -51.63
CA THR A 323 -18.79 -0.06 -51.28
C THR A 323 -18.88 -0.68 -49.90
N ALA A 324 -18.26 -0.06 -48.89
CA ALA A 324 -18.56 -0.45 -47.52
C ALA A 324 -18.55 0.75 -46.57
N HIS A 325 -19.73 1.36 -46.45
CA HIS A 325 -20.11 2.23 -45.33
C HIS A 325 -20.21 1.37 -44.06
N TRP A 326 -19.08 0.80 -43.62
CA TRP A 326 -18.96 0.36 -42.25
C TRP A 326 -18.80 1.63 -41.44
N THR A 327 -19.81 1.94 -40.64
CA THR A 327 -19.73 2.83 -39.50
C THR A 327 -18.55 2.37 -38.63
N GLU A 328 -17.36 2.90 -38.92
CA GLU A 328 -16.22 2.89 -38.02
C GLU A 328 -16.54 3.81 -36.83
N ASP A 329 -17.53 3.42 -36.03
CA ASP A 329 -17.70 3.84 -34.63
C ASP A 329 -16.60 3.18 -33.78
N VAL A 330 -15.35 3.36 -34.19
CA VAL A 330 -14.19 3.03 -33.37
C VAL A 330 -14.00 4.20 -32.43
N ASN A 331 -14.82 4.17 -31.37
CA ASN A 331 -14.80 5.10 -30.24
C ASN A 331 -13.37 5.59 -29.93
N PRO A 332 -13.08 6.89 -30.06
CA PRO A 332 -11.85 7.45 -29.51
C PRO A 332 -11.84 7.23 -28.00
N LEU A 333 -10.65 6.92 -27.46
CA LEU A 333 -10.42 6.82 -26.02
C LEU A 333 -10.93 8.10 -25.35
N PRO A 334 -11.74 8.00 -24.28
CA PRO A 334 -12.31 9.18 -23.63
C PRO A 334 -11.19 10.04 -23.02
N VAL A 335 -11.24 11.35 -23.32
CA VAL A 335 -10.36 12.37 -22.72
C VAL A 335 -11.05 12.89 -21.47
N ALA A 336 -10.40 12.73 -20.31
CA ALA A 336 -10.94 13.18 -19.03
C ALA A 336 -10.86 14.72 -18.92
N LYS A 337 -11.96 15.37 -18.50
CA LYS A 337 -11.98 16.78 -18.07
C LYS A 337 -11.62 16.82 -16.58
N VAL A 338 -10.54 17.52 -16.26
CA VAL A 338 -10.00 17.66 -14.91
C VAL A 338 -10.76 18.76 -14.15
N ASP A 339 -11.23 18.44 -12.95
CA ASP A 339 -12.11 19.28 -12.12
C ASP A 339 -11.40 19.69 -10.81
N LEU A 340 -11.84 20.76 -10.12
CA LEU A 340 -11.14 21.35 -8.97
C LEU A 340 -10.89 20.38 -7.79
N ARG A 341 -11.69 19.30 -7.71
CA ARG A 341 -11.54 18.16 -6.80
C ARG A 341 -10.20 17.44 -6.98
N GLU A 342 -9.68 17.42 -8.20
CA GLU A 342 -8.40 16.82 -8.57
C GLU A 342 -7.23 17.53 -7.90
N ARG A 343 -7.34 18.84 -7.63
CA ARG A 343 -6.31 19.61 -6.92
C ARG A 343 -6.18 19.25 -5.44
N LEU A 344 -7.28 18.92 -4.76
CA LEU A 344 -7.24 18.48 -3.36
C LEU A 344 -6.68 17.06 -3.22
N ASP A 345 -7.03 16.18 -4.19
CA ASP A 345 -6.39 14.87 -4.33
C ASP A 345 -4.88 15.05 -4.59
N THR A 346 -4.47 15.98 -5.47
CA THR A 346 -3.05 16.29 -5.74
C THR A 346 -2.30 16.74 -4.48
N ILE A 347 -2.84 17.66 -3.67
CA ILE A 347 -2.16 18.16 -2.45
C ILE A 347 -2.00 17.05 -1.41
N THR A 348 -3.08 16.31 -1.12
CA THR A 348 -3.03 15.17 -0.20
C THR A 348 -1.98 14.16 -0.68
N THR A 349 -1.89 13.99 -1.99
CA THR A 349 -0.96 13.05 -2.58
C THR A 349 0.48 13.53 -2.51
N ILE A 350 0.76 14.81 -2.72
CA ILE A 350 2.11 15.37 -2.47
C ILE A 350 2.57 15.07 -1.04
N ILE A 351 1.71 15.29 -0.04
CA ILE A 351 2.01 15.01 1.38
C ILE A 351 2.22 13.51 1.62
N LEU A 352 1.38 12.68 1.01
CA LEU A 352 1.52 11.23 1.08
C LEU A 352 2.83 10.77 0.40
N GLY A 353 3.30 11.48 -0.64
CA GLY A 353 4.57 11.22 -1.32
C GLY A 353 5.77 11.53 -0.48
N GLU A 354 5.75 12.66 0.19
CA GLU A 354 6.78 13.04 1.14
C GLU A 354 6.80 12.07 2.33
N GLY A 355 5.63 11.66 2.81
CA GLY A 355 5.48 10.60 3.81
C GLY A 355 6.04 9.25 3.34
N ILE A 356 5.74 8.82 2.11
CA ILE A 356 6.31 7.59 1.52
C ILE A 356 7.81 7.71 1.36
N ASN A 357 8.34 8.86 0.94
CA ASN A 357 9.78 9.06 0.78
C ASN A 357 10.51 9.00 2.13
N GLY A 358 9.96 9.67 3.16
CA GLY A 358 10.46 9.59 4.53
C GLY A 358 10.37 8.17 5.11
N PHE A 359 9.30 7.44 4.81
CA PHE A 359 9.14 6.04 5.20
C PHE A 359 10.09 5.11 4.44
N ALA A 360 10.31 5.32 3.14
CA ALA A 360 11.22 4.53 2.32
C ALA A 360 12.65 4.66 2.84
N GLY A 361 13.13 5.88 3.09
CA GLY A 361 14.46 6.09 3.67
C GLY A 361 14.60 5.45 5.06
N THR A 362 13.56 5.52 5.88
CA THR A 362 13.51 4.83 7.18
C THR A 362 13.57 3.31 7.00
N LEU A 363 12.78 2.77 6.09
CA LEU A 363 12.73 1.34 5.79
C LEU A 363 14.08 0.85 5.26
N THR A 364 14.78 1.62 4.43
CA THR A 364 16.15 1.34 3.98
C THR A 364 17.08 1.16 5.17
N SER A 365 17.15 2.15 6.06
CA SER A 365 18.05 2.12 7.22
C SER A 365 17.76 0.94 8.15
N ILE A 366 16.50 0.51 8.22
CA ILE A 366 16.08 -0.64 9.01
C ILE A 366 16.47 -1.95 8.34
N LEU A 367 16.21 -2.09 7.04
CA LEU A 367 16.48 -3.30 6.29
C LEU A 367 17.98 -3.57 6.15
N THR A 368 18.81 -2.53 6.12
CA THR A 368 20.27 -2.66 6.07
C THR A 368 20.90 -2.90 7.45
N ALA A 369 20.24 -2.46 8.53
CA ALA A 369 20.72 -2.66 9.90
C ALA A 369 20.89 -4.15 10.24
N ALA A 370 22.00 -4.52 10.89
CA ALA A 370 22.20 -5.89 11.32
C ALA A 370 21.18 -6.33 12.37
N GLY A 371 20.67 -7.56 12.25
CA GLY A 371 19.78 -8.13 13.26
C GLY A 371 18.32 -7.70 13.16
N VAL A 372 17.82 -7.41 11.95
CA VAL A 372 16.37 -7.22 11.71
C VAL A 372 15.61 -8.40 12.31
N GLY A 373 14.77 -8.09 13.30
CA GLY A 373 13.99 -9.07 14.02
C GLY A 373 12.65 -9.40 13.40
N LYS A 374 12.05 -10.52 13.83
CA LYS A 374 10.63 -10.79 13.59
C LYS A 374 9.77 -9.62 14.10
N ALA A 375 10.13 -9.03 15.25
CA ALA A 375 9.45 -7.84 15.80
C ALA A 375 9.53 -6.62 14.87
N VAL A 376 10.69 -6.35 14.27
CA VAL A 376 10.85 -5.27 13.28
C VAL A 376 9.94 -5.49 12.07
N LEU A 377 9.92 -6.71 11.53
CA LEU A 377 9.06 -7.04 10.39
C LEU A 377 7.57 -6.87 10.73
N VAL A 378 7.16 -7.28 11.93
CA VAL A 378 5.79 -7.07 12.43
C VAL A 378 5.47 -5.59 12.56
N ASN A 379 6.39 -4.76 13.05
CA ASN A 379 6.20 -3.31 13.12
C ASN A 379 6.13 -2.67 11.72
N VAL A 380 6.98 -3.10 10.77
CA VAL A 380 6.93 -2.64 9.37
C VAL A 380 5.56 -2.95 8.76
N ALA A 381 5.11 -4.19 8.91
CA ALA A 381 3.80 -4.62 8.43
C ALA A 381 2.67 -3.83 9.09
N SER A 382 2.74 -3.64 10.42
CA SER A 382 1.73 -2.90 11.18
C SER A 382 1.66 -1.43 10.76
N THR A 383 2.79 -0.78 10.49
CA THR A 383 2.82 0.57 9.94
C THR A 383 2.20 0.62 8.55
N ALA A 384 2.55 -0.31 7.65
CA ALA A 384 1.96 -0.39 6.32
C ALA A 384 0.43 -0.57 6.36
N PHE A 385 -0.06 -1.46 7.24
CA PHE A 385 -1.50 -1.63 7.47
C PHE A 385 -2.15 -0.38 8.06
N THR A 386 -1.51 0.27 9.03
CA THR A 386 -1.99 1.52 9.64
C THR A 386 -2.16 2.61 8.60
N ILE A 387 -1.13 2.86 7.78
CA ILE A 387 -1.17 3.84 6.69
C ILE A 387 -2.29 3.48 5.70
N TRP A 388 -2.42 2.20 5.35
CA TRP A 388 -3.48 1.75 4.45
C TRP A 388 -4.88 1.95 5.01
N PHE A 389 -5.12 1.63 6.29
CA PHE A 389 -6.41 1.87 6.92
C PHE A 389 -6.73 3.36 7.01
N ILE A 390 -5.74 4.21 7.32
CA ILE A 390 -5.92 5.66 7.31
C ILE A 390 -6.28 6.14 5.90
N ALA A 391 -5.51 5.75 4.88
CA ALA A 391 -5.78 6.10 3.50
C ALA A 391 -7.17 5.62 3.05
N TYR A 392 -7.55 4.40 3.42
CA TYR A 392 -8.88 3.86 3.15
C TYR A 392 -9.98 4.70 3.80
N MET A 393 -9.89 4.94 5.12
CA MET A 393 -10.89 5.71 5.87
C MET A 393 -11.01 7.13 5.33
N TYR A 394 -9.90 7.70 4.84
CA TYR A 394 -9.83 9.04 4.27
C TYR A 394 -10.42 9.13 2.85
N PHE A 395 -9.89 8.34 1.90
CA PHE A 395 -10.28 8.43 0.48
C PHE A 395 -11.62 7.75 0.18
N GLU A 396 -11.94 6.67 0.90
CA GLU A 396 -13.10 5.82 0.60
C GLU A 396 -14.23 5.93 1.62
N GLY A 397 -13.95 6.47 2.82
CA GLY A 397 -14.97 6.79 3.81
C GLY A 397 -15.97 7.87 3.36
N PRO A 398 -17.04 8.11 4.13
CA PRO A 398 -17.95 9.25 3.90
C PRO A 398 -17.13 10.54 3.88
N LYS A 399 -16.95 11.10 2.69
CA LYS A 399 -15.83 12.00 2.35
C LYS A 399 -15.71 13.22 3.27
N SER A 400 -14.48 13.50 3.67
CA SER A 400 -14.06 14.81 4.16
C SER A 400 -12.55 15.00 3.95
N GLY A 401 -12.13 16.15 3.45
CA GLY A 401 -10.73 16.44 3.09
C GLY A 401 -9.95 17.24 4.14
N SER A 402 -9.19 16.58 5.00
CA SER A 402 -8.19 17.20 5.89
C SER A 402 -6.93 16.33 6.03
N ASN A 403 -5.74 16.94 5.97
CA ASN A 403 -4.46 16.24 5.98
C ASN A 403 -4.03 15.78 7.39
N PRO A 404 -3.56 14.53 7.57
CA PRO A 404 -2.78 14.14 8.74
C PRO A 404 -1.28 14.41 8.53
N GLU A 405 -0.61 14.93 9.57
CA GLU A 405 0.86 15.04 9.63
C GLU A 405 1.49 13.67 10.00
N GLY A 406 2.53 13.26 9.27
CA GLY A 406 3.10 11.90 9.31
C GLY A 406 4.33 11.69 10.20
N GLU A 407 4.87 12.73 10.84
CA GLU A 407 6.18 12.66 11.53
C GLU A 407 6.19 11.72 12.76
N GLY A 408 5.08 11.63 13.49
CA GLY A 408 4.98 10.74 14.66
C GLY A 408 5.14 9.25 14.33
N ILE A 409 4.63 8.81 13.17
CA ILE A 409 4.72 7.42 12.69
C ILE A 409 6.15 7.06 12.33
N LYS A 410 6.87 7.99 11.69
CA LYS A 410 8.28 7.83 11.38
C LYS A 410 9.12 7.64 12.64
N ASN A 411 8.94 8.50 13.65
CA ASN A 411 9.75 8.47 14.88
C ASN A 411 9.51 7.21 15.72
N GLN A 412 8.26 6.77 15.86
CA GLN A 412 7.98 5.51 16.56
C GLN A 412 8.50 4.28 15.80
N PHE A 413 8.40 4.30 14.48
CA PHE A 413 8.90 3.20 13.66
C PHE A 413 10.44 3.11 13.72
N LEU A 414 11.13 4.25 13.69
CA LEU A 414 12.57 4.35 13.93
C LEU A 414 12.94 3.81 15.31
N LEU A 415 12.25 4.25 16.37
CA LEU A 415 12.50 3.82 17.75
C LEU A 415 12.33 2.31 17.93
N THR A 416 11.17 1.77 17.53
CA THR A 416 10.86 0.35 17.72
C THR A 416 11.80 -0.55 16.93
N SER A 417 12.17 -0.13 15.72
CA SER A 417 13.20 -0.83 14.96
C SER A 417 14.57 -0.74 15.64
N PHE A 418 14.92 0.42 16.19
CA PHE A 418 16.22 0.65 16.83
C PHE A 418 16.37 -0.22 18.08
N LEU A 419 15.38 -0.18 18.97
CA LEU A 419 15.34 -1.01 20.17
C LEU A 419 15.39 -2.51 19.84
N SER A 420 14.64 -2.95 18.81
CA SER A 420 14.68 -4.36 18.40
C SER A 420 16.03 -4.76 17.82
N THR A 421 16.67 -3.88 17.04
CA THR A 421 18.00 -4.11 16.46
C THR A 421 19.08 -4.19 17.54
N ILE A 422 19.02 -3.31 18.54
CA ILE A 422 19.93 -3.35 19.68
C ILE A 422 19.73 -4.62 20.48
N ASN A 423 18.50 -4.93 20.89
CA ASN A 423 18.24 -6.10 21.73
C ASN A 423 18.75 -7.40 21.07
N LYS A 424 18.46 -7.58 19.78
CA LYS A 424 18.97 -8.72 19.00
C LYS A 424 20.48 -8.71 18.80
N SER A 425 21.08 -7.53 18.68
CA SER A 425 22.53 -7.40 18.62
C SER A 425 23.19 -7.79 19.94
N LEU A 426 22.64 -7.37 21.07
CA LEU A 426 23.19 -7.73 22.38
C LEU A 426 22.99 -9.21 22.72
N GLU A 427 21.83 -9.77 22.36
CA GLU A 427 21.55 -11.20 22.52
C GLU A 427 22.45 -12.04 21.62
N GLY A 428 22.53 -11.72 20.32
CA GLY A 428 23.40 -12.42 19.38
C GLY A 428 24.87 -12.30 19.73
N PHE A 429 25.31 -11.16 20.28
CA PHE A 429 26.67 -10.99 20.74
C PHE A 429 26.96 -11.84 21.97
N ARG A 430 26.03 -11.86 22.95
CA ARG A 430 26.15 -12.70 24.14
C ARG A 430 26.25 -14.18 23.76
N GLN A 431 25.40 -14.62 22.84
CA GLN A 431 25.44 -15.99 22.34
C GLN A 431 26.77 -16.27 21.64
N LEU A 432 27.23 -15.39 20.77
CA LEU A 432 28.49 -15.56 20.06
C LEU A 432 29.70 -15.64 21.00
N LEU A 433 29.76 -14.79 22.03
CA LEU A 433 30.83 -14.84 23.04
C LEU A 433 30.81 -16.16 23.82
N GLY A 434 29.63 -16.70 24.10
CA GLY A 434 29.46 -18.00 24.76
C GLY A 434 29.84 -19.16 23.85
N ASP A 435 29.38 -19.15 22.61
CA ASP A 435 29.63 -20.22 21.62
C ASP A 435 31.11 -20.29 21.22
N GLN A 436 31.81 -19.16 21.19
CA GLN A 436 33.25 -19.08 20.87
C GLN A 436 34.16 -19.23 22.09
N ASP A 437 33.59 -19.43 23.28
CA ASP A 437 34.32 -19.56 24.55
C ASP A 437 35.42 -18.50 24.72
N VAL A 438 35.06 -17.25 24.42
CA VAL A 438 36.02 -16.13 24.30
C VAL A 438 36.82 -15.94 25.59
N VAL A 439 36.19 -16.17 26.75
CA VAL A 439 36.85 -16.07 28.05
C VAL A 439 37.98 -17.11 28.17
N GLN A 440 37.70 -18.38 27.87
CA GLN A 440 38.70 -19.44 27.94
C GLN A 440 39.81 -19.24 26.90
N ARG A 441 39.46 -18.81 25.69
CA ARG A 441 40.43 -18.52 24.63
C ARG A 441 41.36 -17.37 24.99
N LEU A 442 40.83 -16.29 25.58
CA LEU A 442 41.64 -15.17 26.11
C LEU A 442 42.56 -15.63 27.25
N GLN A 443 42.06 -16.47 28.17
CA GLN A 443 42.89 -17.04 29.24
C GLN A 443 44.04 -17.88 28.69
N SER A 444 43.81 -18.62 27.60
CA SER A 444 44.86 -19.40 26.92
C SER A 444 45.78 -18.58 26.01
N SER A 445 45.58 -17.25 25.91
CA SER A 445 46.31 -16.38 24.99
C SER A 445 46.25 -16.84 23.53
N ASP A 446 45.09 -17.36 23.11
CA ASP A 446 44.87 -17.87 21.76
C ASP A 446 44.89 -16.74 20.72
N THR A 447 45.96 -16.68 19.92
CA THR A 447 46.13 -15.67 18.87
C THR A 447 45.14 -15.82 17.72
N THR A 448 44.49 -16.98 17.57
CA THR A 448 43.50 -17.20 16.52
C THR A 448 42.18 -16.48 16.79
N LEU A 449 41.96 -15.97 18.02
CA LEU A 449 40.78 -15.20 18.38
C LEU A 449 40.74 -13.83 17.68
N GLU A 450 41.90 -13.23 17.39
CA GLU A 450 41.99 -11.96 16.66
C GLU A 450 41.47 -12.10 15.22
N SER A 451 41.71 -13.25 14.59
CA SER A 451 41.32 -13.54 13.21
C SER A 451 40.00 -14.31 13.10
N ASP A 452 39.23 -14.39 14.19
CA ASP A 452 37.95 -15.10 14.22
C ASP A 452 36.93 -14.47 13.27
N THR A 453 36.64 -15.16 12.17
CA THR A 453 35.76 -14.66 11.11
C THR A 453 34.31 -14.50 11.57
N ALA A 454 33.83 -15.27 12.55
CA ALA A 454 32.46 -15.16 13.04
C ALA A 454 32.28 -13.87 13.85
N ILE A 455 33.22 -13.58 14.75
CA ILE A 455 33.22 -12.32 15.53
C ILE A 455 33.47 -11.12 14.61
N LYS A 456 34.43 -11.23 13.70
CA LYS A 456 34.71 -10.19 12.70
C LYS A 456 33.47 -9.83 11.88
N ASN A 457 32.82 -10.82 11.25
CA ASN A 457 31.61 -10.60 10.46
C ASN A 457 30.45 -10.05 11.30
N PHE A 458 30.34 -10.50 12.56
CA PHE A 458 29.33 -10.00 13.48
C PHE A 458 29.52 -8.50 13.79
N LEU A 459 30.75 -8.07 14.09
CA LEU A 459 31.04 -6.67 14.41
C LEU A 459 31.04 -5.78 13.16
N PHE A 460 31.49 -6.31 12.02
CA PHE A 460 31.41 -5.62 10.73
C PHE A 460 29.98 -5.28 10.35
N ALA A 461 29.04 -6.21 10.58
CA ALA A 461 27.63 -5.95 10.35
C ALA A 461 27.06 -4.79 11.18
N ARG A 462 27.79 -4.32 12.20
CA ARG A 462 27.44 -3.23 13.13
C ARG A 462 28.39 -2.04 13.01
N ASN A 463 29.12 -1.92 11.90
CA ASN A 463 30.07 -0.84 11.65
C ASN A 463 31.20 -0.77 12.68
N MET A 464 31.76 -1.90 13.12
CA MET A 464 32.85 -1.93 14.10
C MET A 464 33.97 -2.86 13.67
N ILE A 465 35.22 -2.46 13.96
CA ILE A 465 36.42 -3.22 13.64
C ILE A 465 36.76 -4.17 14.80
N TRP A 466 36.74 -5.48 14.56
CA TRP A 466 37.03 -6.47 15.61
C TRP A 466 38.44 -6.33 16.18
N ARG A 467 39.47 -6.17 15.33
CA ARG A 467 40.87 -6.10 15.77
C ARG A 467 41.09 -5.03 16.85
N GLN A 468 40.53 -3.84 16.66
CA GLN A 468 40.62 -2.77 17.66
C GLN A 468 39.93 -3.17 18.98
N GLN A 469 38.72 -3.73 18.91
CA GLN A 469 37.98 -4.16 20.11
C GLN A 469 38.64 -5.33 20.82
N TYR A 470 39.28 -6.23 20.06
CA TYR A 470 40.06 -7.33 20.59
C TYR A 470 41.29 -6.83 21.34
N GLN A 471 42.04 -5.88 20.79
CA GLN A 471 43.21 -5.29 21.47
C GLN A 471 42.82 -4.58 22.76
N GLU A 472 41.72 -3.82 22.75
CA GLU A 472 41.16 -3.20 23.96
C GLU A 472 40.81 -4.26 25.01
N LEU A 473 40.10 -5.32 24.62
CA LEU A 473 39.71 -6.41 25.51
C LEU A 473 40.92 -7.19 26.05
N TYR A 474 41.87 -7.53 25.19
CA TYR A 474 43.08 -8.26 25.54
C TYR A 474 43.93 -7.48 26.54
N ASN A 475 44.07 -6.16 26.34
CA ASN A 475 44.80 -5.29 27.26
C ASN A 475 44.13 -5.20 28.63
N LEU A 476 42.80 -5.11 28.69
CA LEU A 476 42.06 -5.18 29.96
C LEU A 476 42.34 -6.52 30.65
N PHE A 477 42.13 -7.63 29.93
CA PHE A 477 42.30 -8.97 30.48
C PHE A 477 43.72 -9.22 31.00
N ARG A 478 44.74 -8.75 30.27
CA ARG A 478 46.16 -8.89 30.64
C ARG A 478 46.54 -8.08 31.88
N ASN A 479 45.90 -6.93 32.09
CA ASN A 479 46.21 -6.03 33.21
C ASN A 479 45.44 -6.37 34.49
N ALA A 480 44.42 -7.22 34.42
CA ALA A 480 43.67 -7.65 35.59
C ALA A 480 44.51 -8.57 36.50
N PRO A 481 44.65 -8.26 37.81
CA PRO A 481 45.48 -9.03 38.73
C PRO A 481 44.83 -10.37 39.16
N ASN A 482 43.51 -10.51 39.03
CA ASN A 482 42.79 -11.74 39.37
C ASN A 482 41.54 -11.93 38.49
N ILE A 483 40.98 -13.15 38.54
CA ILE A 483 39.85 -13.55 37.69
C ILE A 483 38.57 -12.77 37.96
N THR A 484 38.34 -12.33 39.20
CA THR A 484 37.15 -11.54 39.56
C THR A 484 37.21 -10.16 38.90
N GLU A 485 38.36 -9.50 38.96
CA GLU A 485 38.58 -8.22 38.29
C GLU A 485 38.56 -8.37 36.76
N SER A 486 39.04 -9.49 36.20
CA SER A 486 38.88 -9.79 34.77
C SER A 486 37.41 -9.88 34.35
N LEU A 487 36.55 -10.47 35.19
CA LEU A 487 35.10 -10.57 34.92
C LEU A 487 34.42 -9.20 35.01
N ASP A 488 34.80 -8.37 35.97
CA ASP A 488 34.28 -7.00 36.10
C ASP A 488 34.72 -6.13 34.91
N GLN A 489 35.98 -6.22 34.50
CA GLN A 489 36.49 -5.53 33.31
C GLN A 489 35.85 -6.05 32.01
N MET A 490 35.58 -7.35 31.90
CA MET A 490 34.84 -7.93 30.77
C MET A 490 33.41 -7.37 30.71
N ASN A 491 32.74 -7.23 31.86
CA ASN A 491 31.42 -6.62 31.93
C ASN A 491 31.47 -5.14 31.51
N ALA A 492 32.43 -4.37 32.02
CA ALA A 492 32.62 -2.97 31.63
C ALA A 492 32.91 -2.82 30.12
N TRP A 493 33.80 -3.65 29.57
CA TRP A 493 34.07 -3.70 28.12
C TRP A 493 32.82 -4.03 27.32
N ARG A 494 32.04 -5.03 27.75
CA ARG A 494 30.78 -5.40 27.10
C ARG A 494 29.79 -4.24 27.09
N MET A 495 29.69 -3.48 28.18
CA MET A 495 28.83 -2.29 28.25
C MET A 495 29.33 -1.19 27.30
N ARG A 496 30.64 -0.93 27.23
CA ARG A 496 31.23 0.03 26.27
C ARG A 496 31.00 -0.37 24.82
N LEU A 497 31.25 -1.64 24.50
CA LEU A 497 31.00 -2.18 23.18
C LEU A 497 29.52 -2.10 22.82
N SER A 498 28.63 -2.37 23.76
CA SER A 498 27.18 -2.20 23.55
C SER A 498 26.80 -0.73 23.29
N MET A 499 27.43 0.24 23.95
CA MET A 499 27.23 1.66 23.64
C MET A 499 27.72 2.02 22.25
N ARG A 500 28.90 1.54 21.86
CA ARG A 500 29.45 1.77 20.52
C ARG A 500 28.53 1.16 19.45
N MET A 501 27.98 -0.04 19.69
CA MET A 501 26.95 -0.63 18.83
C MET A 501 25.70 0.25 18.72
N VAL A 502 25.21 0.78 19.84
CA VAL A 502 24.04 1.67 19.90
C VAL A 502 24.33 2.95 19.11
N SER A 503 25.46 3.62 19.37
CA SER A 503 25.86 4.87 18.74
C SER A 503 25.99 4.70 17.22
N ASN A 504 26.78 3.71 16.78
CA ASN A 504 26.98 3.43 15.36
C ASN A 504 25.65 3.06 14.65
N THR A 505 24.74 2.38 15.35
CA THR A 505 23.40 2.07 14.82
C THR A 505 22.52 3.32 14.74
N TYR A 506 22.66 4.24 15.70
CA TYR A 506 21.90 5.49 15.76
C TYR A 506 22.37 6.46 14.66
N GLU A 507 23.68 6.67 14.55
CA GLU A 507 24.31 7.47 13.49
C GLU A 507 23.93 6.96 12.10
N ALA A 508 24.07 5.65 11.87
CA ALA A 508 23.70 5.04 10.60
C ALA A 508 22.22 5.28 10.21
N ARG A 509 21.35 5.54 11.19
CA ARG A 509 19.92 5.82 10.97
C ARG A 509 19.59 7.30 10.88
N ASN A 510 20.28 8.15 11.63
CA ASN A 510 19.91 9.56 11.84
C ASN A 510 20.82 10.58 11.15
N CYS A 511 21.89 10.16 10.46
CA CYS A 511 22.82 11.03 9.70
C CYS A 511 22.16 11.80 8.51
N VAL A 512 20.82 11.85 8.44
CA VAL A 512 20.06 12.71 7.53
C VAL A 512 19.60 14.01 8.22
N ILE A 513 19.70 14.10 9.55
CA ILE A 513 19.26 15.25 10.36
C ILE A 513 20.48 15.76 11.15
N ASP A 514 20.67 17.08 11.27
CA ASP A 514 21.78 17.81 11.94
C ASP A 514 22.05 17.46 13.43
N LEU A 515 21.50 16.35 13.93
CA LEU A 515 21.67 15.83 15.30
C LEU A 515 23.00 15.08 15.52
N CYS A 516 23.90 15.01 14.52
CA CYS A 516 25.20 14.33 14.66
C CYS A 516 26.05 14.90 15.82
N ASN A 517 25.85 16.17 16.18
CA ASN A 517 26.56 16.81 17.29
C ASN A 517 26.34 16.13 18.66
N GLU A 518 25.22 15.41 18.87
CA GLU A 518 24.98 14.70 20.13
C GLU A 518 25.73 13.36 20.22
N ALA A 519 25.94 12.67 19.09
CA ALA A 519 26.70 11.42 19.06
C ALA A 519 28.19 11.67 19.34
N ASP A 520 28.74 12.75 18.78
CA ASP A 520 30.11 13.20 19.06
C ASP A 520 30.35 13.50 20.55
N ILE A 521 29.32 13.99 21.27
CA ILE A 521 29.40 14.24 22.71
C ILE A 521 29.47 12.93 23.51
N VAL A 522 28.73 11.89 23.08
CA VAL A 522 28.77 10.58 23.73
C VAL A 522 30.12 9.91 23.49
N ASP A 523 30.64 9.99 22.27
CA ASP A 523 31.96 9.45 21.92
C ASP A 523 33.09 10.21 22.62
N ALA A 524 33.00 11.54 22.73
CA ALA A 524 33.94 12.34 23.51
C ALA A 524 33.92 11.98 25.00
N LYS A 525 32.74 11.70 25.57
CA LYS A 525 32.60 11.23 26.97
C LYS A 525 33.11 9.79 27.15
N LEU A 526 32.93 8.91 26.17
CA LEU A 526 33.48 7.55 26.22
C LEU A 526 35.01 7.52 26.05
N ALA A 527 35.56 8.44 25.25
CA ALA A 527 37.00 8.49 24.94
C ALA A 527 37.85 9.11 26.05
N THR A 528 37.27 9.98 26.89
CA THR A 528 38.04 10.76 27.87
C THR A 528 38.35 10.03 29.18
N ASP A 529 37.68 8.92 29.50
CA ASP A 529 37.95 8.20 30.75
C ASP A 529 37.80 6.67 30.65
N LEU A 530 38.92 6.00 30.37
CA LEU A 530 39.02 4.53 30.32
C LEU A 530 38.86 3.86 31.70
N ASN A 531 38.92 4.61 32.81
CA ASN A 531 38.79 4.11 34.17
C ASN A 531 37.42 4.37 34.79
N VAL A 532 36.52 5.10 34.12
CA VAL A 532 35.14 5.24 34.59
C VAL A 532 34.45 3.89 34.45
N ASP A 533 34.18 3.31 35.62
CA ASP A 533 33.12 2.32 35.79
C ASP A 533 31.81 3.03 35.39
N LEU A 534 31.41 2.85 34.14
CA LEU A 534 30.07 3.17 33.67
C LEU A 534 29.15 2.17 34.36
N GLY A 535 28.90 2.38 35.65
CA GLY A 535 27.94 1.61 36.41
C GLY A 535 26.64 1.56 35.62
N GLU A 536 25.92 0.44 35.72
CA GLU A 536 24.74 0.13 34.90
C GLU A 536 23.76 1.32 34.74
N MET A 537 23.62 2.15 35.78
CA MET A 537 22.81 3.36 35.77
C MET A 537 23.29 4.47 34.81
N GLN A 538 24.60 4.71 34.68
CA GLN A 538 25.13 5.76 33.78
C GLN A 538 24.95 5.36 32.31
N TYR A 539 25.18 4.08 31.99
CA TYR A 539 24.88 3.52 30.68
C TYR A 539 23.43 3.79 30.28
N TYR A 540 22.48 3.42 31.15
CA TYR A 540 21.07 3.62 30.85
C TYR A 540 20.65 5.08 30.76
N LYS A 541 21.31 5.98 31.50
CA LYS A 541 21.09 7.42 31.39
C LYS A 541 21.49 7.95 30.01
N ILE A 542 22.70 7.64 29.53
CA ILE A 542 23.17 8.04 28.20
C ILE A 542 22.24 7.50 27.12
N LEU A 543 21.85 6.23 27.24
CA LEU A 543 20.95 5.60 26.28
C LEU A 543 19.55 6.25 26.27
N THR A 544 19.09 6.70 27.43
CA THR A 544 17.83 7.44 27.56
C THR A 544 17.93 8.83 26.93
N GLU A 545 19.03 9.55 27.16
CA GLU A 545 19.29 10.86 26.55
C GLU A 545 19.34 10.75 25.02
N LEU A 546 20.09 9.80 24.47
CA LEU A 546 20.19 9.54 23.03
C LEU A 546 18.83 9.22 22.39
N LEU A 547 17.95 8.54 23.14
CA LEU A 547 16.64 8.12 22.66
C LEU A 547 15.51 9.08 23.01
N ASN A 548 15.78 10.17 23.73
CA ASN A 548 14.71 10.99 24.30
C ASN A 548 13.77 11.54 23.22
N GLY A 549 14.31 12.09 22.13
CA GLY A 549 13.48 12.59 21.02
C GLY A 549 12.64 11.48 20.36
N SER A 550 13.17 10.27 20.29
CA SER A 550 12.44 9.10 19.78
C SER A 550 11.34 8.64 20.74
N PHE A 551 11.60 8.68 22.06
CA PHE A 551 10.60 8.38 23.09
C PHE A 551 9.48 9.41 23.12
N GLU A 552 9.79 10.68 22.98
CA GLU A 552 8.80 11.74 22.86
C GLU A 552 7.91 11.52 21.63
N GLY A 553 8.51 11.28 20.45
CA GLY A 553 7.76 10.92 19.25
C GLY A 553 6.85 9.70 19.44
N ALA A 554 7.34 8.67 20.15
CA ALA A 554 6.58 7.48 20.46
C ALA A 554 5.47 7.68 21.50
N ARG A 555 5.50 8.76 22.28
CA ARG A 555 4.37 9.18 23.13
C ARG A 555 3.33 9.94 22.33
N TYR A 556 3.76 10.83 21.44
CA TYR A 556 2.86 11.66 20.63
C TYR A 556 2.10 10.90 19.56
N ILE A 557 2.68 9.85 18.99
CA ILE A 557 1.98 8.99 18.02
C ILE A 557 0.64 8.46 18.52
N LEU A 558 0.49 8.19 19.82
CA LEU A 558 -0.79 7.75 20.37
C LEU A 558 -1.83 8.86 20.32
N ALA A 559 -1.41 10.07 20.64
CA ALA A 559 -2.27 11.24 20.52
C ALA A 559 -2.69 11.45 19.06
N PHE A 560 -1.76 11.33 18.10
CA PHE A 560 -2.08 11.43 16.68
C PHE A 560 -2.99 10.29 16.19
N ALA A 561 -2.70 9.04 16.57
CA ALA A 561 -3.51 7.88 16.22
C ALA A 561 -4.93 7.95 16.82
N ALA A 562 -5.08 8.55 17.99
CA ALA A 562 -6.38 8.85 18.58
C ALA A 562 -7.09 10.02 17.87
N LEU A 563 -6.34 11.07 17.53
CA LEU A 563 -6.87 12.30 16.94
C LEU A 563 -7.42 12.07 15.53
N ILE A 564 -6.76 11.25 14.71
CA ILE A 564 -7.21 10.95 13.33
C ILE A 564 -8.69 10.48 13.27
N PRO A 565 -9.10 9.40 13.94
CA PRO A 565 -10.49 8.94 13.90
C PRO A 565 -11.45 9.94 14.58
N VAL A 566 -11.01 10.69 15.61
CA VAL A 566 -11.82 11.78 16.18
C VAL A 566 -12.09 12.87 15.14
N CYS A 567 -11.04 13.36 14.49
CA CYS A 567 -11.12 14.36 13.43
C CYS A 567 -12.00 13.86 12.29
N LEU A 568 -11.80 12.63 11.80
CA LEU A 568 -12.64 12.03 10.75
C LEU A 568 -14.12 11.94 11.18
N GLY A 569 -14.40 11.59 12.45
CA GLY A 569 -15.74 11.59 13.00
C GLY A 569 -16.38 12.98 13.00
N ILE A 570 -15.66 14.00 13.48
CA ILE A 570 -16.09 15.40 13.48
C ILE A 570 -16.29 15.92 12.06
N GLN A 571 -15.38 15.59 11.15
CA GLN A 571 -15.45 16.02 9.76
C GLN A 571 -16.70 15.48 9.06
N CYS A 572 -17.04 14.21 9.31
CA CYS A 572 -18.30 13.63 8.82
C CYS A 572 -19.52 14.40 9.34
N ILE A 573 -19.53 14.88 10.59
CA ILE A 573 -20.61 15.70 11.14
C ILE A 573 -20.69 17.06 10.41
N ILE A 574 -19.54 17.71 10.18
CA ILE A 574 -19.47 19.05 9.56
C ILE A 574 -19.91 19.00 8.09
N HIS A 575 -19.44 18.03 7.31
CA HIS A 575 -19.70 17.97 5.87
C HIS A 575 -21.14 17.55 5.54
N SER A 576 -21.73 16.70 6.36
CA SER A 576 -23.12 16.28 6.17
C SER A 576 -23.72 15.93 7.51
N LEU A 577 -24.74 16.68 7.90
CA LEU A 577 -25.54 16.30 9.06
C LEU A 577 -26.04 14.86 8.83
N PRO A 578 -25.67 13.90 9.68
CA PRO A 578 -25.99 12.49 9.46
C PRO A 578 -27.50 12.28 9.39
N ARG A 579 -27.96 11.76 8.25
CA ARG A 579 -29.39 11.66 7.89
C ARG A 579 -30.02 10.35 8.34
N ASP A 580 -29.20 9.33 8.59
CA ASP A 580 -29.66 8.01 9.01
C ASP A 580 -28.87 7.47 10.21
N ARG A 581 -29.44 6.47 10.88
CA ARG A 581 -28.83 5.83 12.05
C ARG A 581 -27.49 5.14 11.77
N TYR A 582 -27.23 4.74 10.53
CA TYR A 582 -26.00 4.03 10.15
C TYR A 582 -24.83 5.01 9.99
N GLN A 583 -25.08 6.20 9.45
CA GLN A 583 -24.12 7.31 9.42
C GLN A 583 -23.77 7.74 10.85
N TRP A 584 -24.76 7.89 11.72
CA TRP A 584 -24.52 8.12 13.15
C TRP A 584 -23.70 7.01 13.79
N ALA A 585 -23.98 5.74 13.48
CA ALA A 585 -23.21 4.62 14.00
C ALA A 585 -21.75 4.64 13.53
N VAL A 586 -21.48 4.97 12.25
CA VAL A 586 -20.11 5.13 11.72
C VAL A 586 -19.39 6.27 12.44
N ILE A 587 -20.01 7.45 12.52
CA ILE A 587 -19.44 8.62 13.23
C ILE A 587 -19.14 8.27 14.69
N THR A 588 -20.11 7.67 15.38
CA THR A 588 -19.97 7.29 16.79
C THR A 588 -18.86 6.25 16.96
N SER A 589 -18.77 5.25 16.08
CA SER A 589 -17.70 4.24 16.14
C SER A 589 -16.30 4.87 15.99
N ARG A 590 -16.13 5.84 15.09
CA ARG A 590 -14.88 6.58 14.91
C ARG A 590 -14.51 7.40 16.15
N LEU A 591 -15.48 8.13 16.72
CA LEU A 591 -15.27 8.90 17.94
C LEU A 591 -14.94 7.99 19.13
N VAL A 592 -15.62 6.84 19.24
CA VAL A 592 -15.36 5.85 20.30
C VAL A 592 -13.99 5.22 20.16
N LEU A 593 -13.57 4.82 18.94
CA LEU A 593 -12.22 4.31 18.71
C LEU A 593 -11.18 5.37 19.08
N GLY A 594 -11.36 6.60 18.60
CA GLY A 594 -10.47 7.71 18.92
C GLY A 594 -10.38 7.98 20.41
N LEU A 595 -11.50 7.90 21.14
CA LEU A 595 -11.52 7.99 22.59
C LEU A 595 -10.79 6.82 23.25
N ILE A 596 -11.02 5.57 22.81
CA ILE A 596 -10.31 4.38 23.34
C ILE A 596 -8.80 4.53 23.14
N LEU A 597 -8.36 4.96 21.95
CA LEU A 597 -6.95 5.22 21.67
C LEU A 597 -6.42 6.39 22.51
N ALA A 598 -7.21 7.44 22.75
CA ALA A 598 -6.84 8.54 23.64
C ALA A 598 -6.71 8.07 25.10
N LEU A 599 -7.55 7.14 25.56
CA LEU A 599 -7.43 6.55 26.90
C LEU A 599 -6.12 5.76 27.05
N LEU A 600 -5.53 5.23 25.97
CA LEU A 600 -4.20 4.62 26.03
C LEU A 600 -3.11 5.64 26.37
N LEU A 601 -3.34 6.95 26.26
CA LEU A 601 -2.41 7.96 26.77
C LEU A 601 -2.27 7.90 28.30
N PHE A 602 -3.24 7.34 29.02
CA PHE A 602 -3.08 7.07 30.45
C PHE A 602 -2.01 6.03 30.76
N LEU A 603 -1.52 5.27 29.76
CA LEU A 603 -0.31 4.46 29.91
C LEU A 603 0.94 5.32 30.16
N ASN A 604 0.90 6.62 29.89
CA ASN A 604 1.96 7.54 30.31
C ASN A 604 1.97 7.79 31.83
N LEU A 605 0.93 7.39 32.57
CA LEU A 605 0.94 7.47 34.03
C LEU A 605 1.84 6.38 34.60
N GLY A 606 2.85 6.79 35.36
CA GLY A 606 3.79 5.92 36.05
C GLY A 606 4.66 6.74 36.99
N LYS A 607 5.11 6.11 38.08
CA LYS A 607 6.00 6.76 39.06
C LYS A 607 7.34 7.15 38.43
N TYR A 608 7.83 6.30 37.53
CA TYR A 608 9.05 6.55 36.77
C TYR A 608 8.73 6.84 35.30
N GLN A 609 9.16 8.01 34.85
CA GLN A 609 9.02 8.50 33.47
C GLN A 609 10.26 8.23 32.61
N GLU A 610 11.18 7.40 33.10
CA GLU A 610 12.38 6.95 32.41
C GLU A 610 12.16 5.56 31.80
N PHE A 611 12.71 5.33 30.60
CA PHE A 611 12.56 4.05 29.89
C PHE A 611 13.32 2.93 30.61
N TYR A 612 14.55 3.22 31.02
CA TYR A 612 15.41 2.29 31.73
C TYR A 612 15.36 2.59 33.23
N VAL A 613 14.88 1.62 34.00
CA VAL A 613 14.87 1.68 35.47
C VAL A 613 15.34 0.32 35.98
N SER A 614 15.97 0.29 37.16
CA SER A 614 16.42 -0.96 37.80
C SER A 614 15.33 -2.03 37.81
N ARG A 615 15.71 -3.30 37.60
CA ARG A 615 14.78 -4.44 37.53
C ARG A 615 13.83 -4.52 38.73
N LEU A 616 14.28 -4.10 39.91
CA LEU A 616 13.48 -4.12 41.14
C LEU A 616 12.26 -3.19 41.09
N VAL A 617 12.34 -2.12 40.28
CA VAL A 617 11.28 -1.10 40.13
C VAL A 617 10.71 -1.07 38.71
N ALA A 618 11.07 -2.05 37.86
CA ALA A 618 10.64 -2.11 36.46
C ALA A 618 9.10 -2.13 36.31
N ASN A 619 8.37 -2.69 37.29
CA ASN A 619 6.90 -2.73 37.31
C ASN A 619 6.24 -1.38 37.70
N GLN A 620 7.03 -0.41 38.19
CA GLN A 620 6.55 0.94 38.53
C GLN A 620 6.78 1.96 37.40
N ARG A 621 7.34 1.52 36.26
CA ARG A 621 7.53 2.33 35.05
C ARG A 621 6.18 2.71 34.45
N ALA A 622 6.15 3.85 33.74
CA ALA A 622 5.00 4.19 32.91
C ALA A 622 4.67 3.04 31.95
N GLY A 623 3.39 2.67 31.87
CA GLY A 623 2.92 1.55 31.05
C GLY A 623 3.29 1.69 29.57
N VAL A 624 3.44 2.92 29.07
CA VAL A 624 3.87 3.20 27.69
C VAL A 624 5.22 2.57 27.37
N PHE A 625 6.14 2.52 28.34
CA PHE A 625 7.47 1.95 28.12
C PHE A 625 7.46 0.43 28.14
N LEU A 626 6.67 -0.18 29.01
CA LEU A 626 6.44 -1.63 28.98
C LEU A 626 5.83 -2.06 27.65
N TRP A 627 4.94 -1.24 27.11
CA TRP A 627 4.30 -1.48 25.84
C TRP A 627 5.24 -1.28 24.63
N LEU A 628 6.12 -0.27 24.69
CA LEU A 628 7.20 -0.06 23.72
C LEU A 628 8.23 -1.20 23.74
N GLU A 629 8.63 -1.64 24.92
CA GLU A 629 9.56 -2.78 25.12
C GLU A 629 8.97 -4.08 24.56
N ALA A 630 7.64 -4.25 24.66
CA ALA A 630 6.94 -5.37 24.07
C ALA A 630 6.75 -5.27 22.55
N PHE A 631 7.11 -4.15 21.90
CA PHE A 631 6.91 -3.87 20.48
C PHE A 631 5.44 -3.94 20.03
N TRP A 632 4.50 -3.63 20.92
CA TRP A 632 3.05 -3.76 20.65
C TRP A 632 2.36 -2.48 20.24
N VAL A 633 3.05 -1.33 20.23
CA VAL A 633 2.38 -0.04 19.97
C VAL A 633 1.77 0.02 18.56
N LEU A 634 2.58 -0.19 17.53
CA LEU A 634 2.12 -0.19 16.13
C LEU A 634 1.13 -1.32 15.83
N PRO A 635 1.36 -2.58 16.28
CA PRO A 635 0.36 -3.65 16.13
C PRO A 635 -1.00 -3.31 16.75
N THR A 636 -1.02 -2.70 17.94
CA THR A 636 -2.29 -2.36 18.61
C THR A 636 -3.04 -1.25 17.86
N ILE A 637 -2.33 -0.23 17.37
CA ILE A 637 -2.92 0.83 16.52
C ILE A 637 -3.50 0.21 15.24
N ALA A 638 -2.72 -0.65 14.57
CA ALA A 638 -3.14 -1.34 13.36
C ALA A 638 -4.38 -2.21 13.60
N ILE A 639 -4.42 -2.96 14.70
CA ILE A 639 -5.58 -3.76 15.11
C ILE A 639 -6.79 -2.86 15.39
N GLY A 640 -6.61 -1.74 16.10
CA GLY A 640 -7.67 -0.78 16.36
C GLY A 640 -8.31 -0.26 15.08
N TYR A 641 -7.49 0.16 14.11
CA TYR A 641 -7.99 0.59 12.80
C TYR A 641 -8.58 -0.55 11.96
N ALA A 642 -8.03 -1.77 12.04
CA ALA A 642 -8.61 -2.93 11.39
C ALA A 642 -10.01 -3.25 11.92
N VAL A 643 -10.20 -3.18 13.25
CA VAL A 643 -11.50 -3.37 13.89
C VAL A 643 -12.47 -2.27 13.45
N GLN A 644 -12.04 -1.01 13.46
CA GLN A 644 -12.86 0.11 12.99
C GLN A 644 -13.30 -0.07 11.54
N PHE A 645 -12.36 -0.46 10.68
CA PHE A 645 -12.63 -0.76 9.29
C PHE A 645 -13.64 -1.90 9.12
N LEU A 646 -13.49 -3.00 9.86
CA LEU A 646 -14.46 -4.11 9.84
C LEU A 646 -15.85 -3.67 10.33
N LEU A 647 -15.91 -2.84 11.37
CA LEU A 647 -17.16 -2.25 11.87
C LEU A 647 -17.84 -1.40 10.79
N GLU A 648 -17.11 -0.57 10.06
CA GLU A 648 -17.65 0.23 8.96
C GLU A 648 -18.21 -0.65 7.83
N ILE A 649 -17.51 -1.74 7.49
CA ILE A 649 -18.02 -2.73 6.54
C ILE A 649 -19.31 -3.38 7.06
N ILE A 650 -19.37 -3.77 8.33
CA ILE A 650 -20.56 -4.39 8.89
C ILE A 650 -21.75 -3.39 8.93
N LEU A 651 -21.49 -2.15 9.35
CA LEU A 651 -22.51 -1.09 9.42
C LEU A 651 -23.05 -0.74 8.04
N ALA A 652 -22.15 -0.62 7.06
CA ALA A 652 -22.56 -0.44 5.70
C ALA A 652 -23.50 -1.62 5.29
N TYR A 653 -23.19 -2.86 5.67
CA TYR A 653 -23.93 -4.05 5.18
C TYR A 653 -25.37 -3.99 5.62
N PHE A 654 -25.55 -3.62 6.88
CA PHE A 654 -26.86 -3.38 7.45
C PHE A 654 -27.57 -2.19 6.79
N ALA A 655 -26.88 -1.08 6.50
CA ALA A 655 -27.45 0.04 5.75
C ALA A 655 -27.98 -0.38 4.37
N LYS A 656 -27.22 -1.19 3.63
CA LYS A 656 -27.67 -1.72 2.33
C LYS A 656 -28.92 -2.59 2.48
N LYS A 657 -28.88 -3.56 3.40
CA LYS A 657 -30.01 -4.47 3.65
C LYS A 657 -31.26 -3.74 4.11
N ALA A 658 -31.12 -2.70 4.94
CA ALA A 658 -32.22 -1.85 5.36
C ALA A 658 -32.81 -1.07 4.19
N THR A 659 -31.97 -0.54 3.30
CA THR A 659 -32.40 0.18 2.11
C THR A 659 -33.13 -0.74 1.12
N GLU A 660 -32.66 -1.98 0.94
CA GLU A 660 -33.35 -2.99 0.11
C GLU A 660 -34.74 -3.35 0.67
N ARG A 661 -34.87 -3.49 2.00
CA ARG A 661 -36.16 -3.74 2.65
C ARG A 661 -37.12 -2.57 2.48
N ALA A 662 -36.63 -1.35 2.64
CA ALA A 662 -37.43 -0.14 2.47
C ALA A 662 -37.92 0.03 1.02
N ASP A 663 -37.09 -0.32 0.03
CA ASP A 663 -37.47 -0.33 -1.39
C ASP A 663 -38.55 -1.40 -1.70
N ILE A 664 -38.42 -2.60 -1.13
CA ILE A 664 -39.46 -3.65 -1.27
C ILE A 664 -40.79 -3.19 -0.65
N GLN A 665 -40.75 -2.58 0.53
CA GLN A 665 -41.94 -2.07 1.20
C GLN A 665 -42.59 -0.94 0.40
N ALA A 666 -41.80 0.02 -0.09
CA ALA A 666 -42.31 1.11 -0.92
C ALA A 666 -42.96 0.60 -2.22
N LYS A 667 -42.38 -0.44 -2.85
CA LYS A 667 -42.97 -1.10 -4.03
C LYS A 667 -44.27 -1.82 -3.70
N ALA A 668 -44.35 -2.48 -2.55
CA ALA A 668 -45.57 -3.13 -2.10
C ALA A 668 -46.69 -2.10 -1.85
N GLU A 669 -46.38 -1.00 -1.17
CA GLU A 669 -47.33 0.09 -0.92
C GLU A 669 -47.78 0.79 -2.21
N ALA A 670 -46.87 1.03 -3.16
CA ALA A 670 -47.18 1.57 -4.47
C ALA A 670 -48.08 0.62 -5.29
N GLY A 671 -47.80 -0.69 -5.25
CA GLY A 671 -48.64 -1.70 -5.90
C GLY A 671 -50.06 -1.70 -5.34
N VAL A 672 -50.21 -1.66 -4.00
CA VAL A 672 -51.52 -1.60 -3.33
C VAL A 672 -52.30 -0.34 -3.72
N ARG A 673 -51.65 0.84 -3.76
CA ARG A 673 -52.32 2.09 -4.20
C ARG A 673 -52.78 2.02 -5.66
N THR A 674 -51.97 1.42 -6.53
CA THR A 674 -52.31 1.30 -7.95
C THR A 674 -53.50 0.35 -8.14
N SER A 675 -53.52 -0.79 -7.43
CA SER A 675 -54.66 -1.71 -7.41
C SER A 675 -55.92 -1.05 -6.83
N ALA A 676 -55.82 -0.30 -5.73
CA ALA A 676 -56.95 0.42 -5.15
C ALA A 676 -57.53 1.49 -6.09
N MET A 677 -56.68 2.23 -6.81
CA MET A 677 -57.10 3.23 -7.78
C MET A 677 -57.78 2.62 -9.02
N VAL A 678 -57.30 1.46 -9.48
CA VAL A 678 -57.93 0.72 -10.59
C VAL A 678 -59.30 0.16 -10.18
N ILE A 679 -59.44 -0.37 -8.96
CA ILE A 679 -60.71 -0.90 -8.46
C ILE A 679 -61.72 0.24 -8.24
N GLY A 680 -61.31 1.34 -7.59
CA GLY A 680 -62.19 2.51 -7.39
C GLY A 680 -62.57 3.22 -8.68
N GLY A 681 -61.69 3.26 -9.69
CA GLY A 681 -62.00 3.80 -11.01
C GLY A 681 -63.02 2.97 -11.78
N GLY A 682 -62.99 1.64 -11.67
CA GLY A 682 -63.98 0.76 -12.28
C GLY A 682 -65.38 0.91 -11.68
N GLU A 683 -65.46 1.19 -10.38
CA GLU A 683 -66.73 1.37 -9.67
C GLU A 683 -67.38 2.74 -9.99
N ILE A 684 -66.57 3.79 -10.17
CA ILE A 684 -67.04 5.10 -10.65
C ILE A 684 -67.48 5.03 -12.12
N LEU A 685 -66.78 4.27 -12.97
CA LEU A 685 -67.19 4.05 -14.37
C LEU A 685 -68.51 3.28 -14.50
N ASN A 686 -68.84 2.41 -13.55
CA ASN A 686 -70.14 1.71 -13.51
C ASN A 686 -71.28 2.56 -12.92
N GLN A 687 -70.99 3.66 -12.24
CA GLN A 687 -71.99 4.59 -11.70
C GLN A 687 -72.24 5.82 -12.59
N LEU A 688 -71.49 5.99 -13.68
CA LEU A 688 -71.81 7.01 -14.67
C LEU A 688 -73.08 6.60 -15.44
N PRO A 689 -74.17 7.40 -15.40
CA PRO A 689 -75.36 7.13 -16.18
C PRO A 689 -74.99 7.04 -17.65
N SER A 690 -75.53 6.03 -18.35
CA SER A 690 -75.31 5.78 -19.77
C SER A 690 -75.43 7.07 -20.58
N LEU A 691 -74.29 7.69 -20.90
CA LEU A 691 -74.24 8.81 -21.82
C LEU A 691 -74.81 8.34 -23.17
N PRO A 692 -75.66 9.14 -23.84
CA PRO A 692 -76.21 8.79 -25.13
C PRO A 692 -75.09 8.42 -26.09
N ARG A 693 -75.24 7.28 -26.79
CA ARG A 693 -74.38 6.90 -27.92
C ARG A 693 -74.34 8.07 -28.91
N VAL A 694 -73.23 8.80 -28.90
CA VAL A 694 -72.88 9.68 -30.02
C VAL A 694 -72.63 8.76 -31.22
N PRO A 695 -73.25 9.03 -32.39
CA PRO A 695 -73.03 8.25 -33.59
C PRO A 695 -71.53 8.24 -33.93
N HIS A 696 -71.00 7.04 -34.15
CA HIS A 696 -69.64 6.85 -34.62
C HIS A 696 -69.56 7.40 -36.04
N THR A 697 -69.07 8.64 -36.20
CA THR A 697 -68.60 9.13 -37.49
C THR A 697 -67.21 8.56 -37.72
N ASP A 698 -67.07 7.77 -38.77
CA ASP A 698 -65.80 7.24 -39.23
C ASP A 698 -64.77 8.38 -39.35
N PRO A 699 -63.52 8.18 -38.89
CA PRO A 699 -62.48 9.16 -39.14
C PRO A 699 -62.29 9.29 -40.66
N PRO A 700 -62.14 10.52 -41.19
CA PRO A 700 -61.91 10.72 -42.61
C PRO A 700 -60.64 9.95 -43.00
N SER A 701 -60.80 9.11 -44.02
CA SER A 701 -59.70 8.48 -44.74
C SER A 701 -58.62 9.51 -45.00
N SER A 702 -57.45 9.33 -44.39
CA SER A 702 -56.27 10.13 -44.68
C SER A 702 -56.02 10.06 -46.18
N GLU A 703 -56.19 11.21 -46.83
CA GLU A 703 -55.84 11.45 -48.21
C GLU A 703 -54.46 10.88 -48.49
N GLN A 704 -54.46 10.00 -49.49
CA GLN A 704 -53.29 9.50 -50.16
C GLN A 704 -52.69 10.68 -50.95
N GLY A 705 -51.85 11.46 -50.26
CA GLY A 705 -51.06 12.57 -50.83
C GLY A 705 -50.04 12.04 -51.82
N ASN A 706 -50.50 11.85 -53.05
CA ASN A 706 -49.73 11.55 -54.24
C ASN A 706 -48.86 12.77 -54.61
N ARG A 707 -47.61 12.82 -54.14
CA ARG A 707 -46.59 13.76 -54.68
C ARG A 707 -45.68 13.01 -55.65
N ARG A 708 -46.02 13.09 -56.92
CA ARG A 708 -45.11 12.95 -58.06
C ARG A 708 -44.94 14.31 -58.72
N SER A 709 -43.72 14.54 -59.20
CA SER A 709 -43.29 15.37 -60.33
C SER A 709 -42.52 16.67 -60.05
N ALA A 710 -41.48 16.83 -60.89
CA ALA A 710 -40.58 17.95 -61.17
C ALA A 710 -39.48 18.23 -60.13
N GLY A 711 -38.18 18.21 -60.42
CA GLY A 711 -37.45 18.35 -61.69
C GLY A 711 -36.48 19.54 -61.56
N THR A 712 -35.21 19.37 -62.01
CA THR A 712 -34.14 20.39 -62.26
C THR A 712 -33.67 21.20 -61.03
N ASP A 713 -32.38 21.31 -60.65
CA ASP A 713 -31.07 21.19 -61.30
C ASP A 713 -30.04 20.41 -60.46
#